data_AF-A0A4U0URA6-F1
#
_entry.id   AF-A0A4U0URA6-F1
#
_cell.length_a   1.000
_cell.length_b   1.000
_cell.length_c   1.000
_cell.angle_alpha   90.00
_cell.angle_beta   90.00
_cell.angle_gamma   90.00
#
_symmetry.space_group_name_H-M   'P 1'
#
loop_
_entity.id
_entity.type
_entity.pdbx_description
1 polymer ?
#
loop_
_entity_poly.entity_id
_entity_poly.type
_entity_poly.pdbx_seq_one_letter_code
_entity_poly.pdbx_strand_id
1 'polypeptide(L)'
;MNWNKPSTTSGNANKPVIRKATVQVPVAEPAANSAPTHAPASGAIPARRRDPNRFQLSQTSRTKSKGAATSRSNAVSRRALDSVRGVKRKSATPDVNQFSDEDGDSSEVGTTDSEASRKRPKSSISSVDSHSGSRRKLVSDDAFREDSEPLSFIHGADATSAYAAKFKNAFDDDDYSSVELVYPSRNGKERFDLKWPKTKDDYNPMMDVMNTVESLVTFYFPEELSGEYLHGNKAFRGRLNRAMQRESIPEWIEVVEEFNSVLAPLIHDGTIQRELRQRHSLALKWIERILMQICERTVSPKAEKLNAYKVGSSNVYGELLPRLVTDIFRKVQLNHEQIFIDLGSGVGNVVLQAALEIGCESWGIEQLPTPCELAEMQVQEFRARTQLWGLNTGTVNLLAGDMTTHPSIPALLQRADVVLVNNQAFQPDLNDKLLNMFLDLKPGARVVSLKPFVPVGHKMAMRNVDSVVNQFVQQSFEYFSEMVSWSAQGNGHWYVATKDARPSSVFLTTIRLVPHPPKRKQPPASTRGAPKPPAAAPPTKRRSKLAKEHNLTPDQEAEIAEAFSLFSAPDDTAHGGIATSEIRRCLVALNAPPANQAEMNEILATVDPERTGRVGYEYFVAVAALKMQARQAGGGGGEEREREEVGRAFRLFTLGREEGVIGLGDLRRVARELREEVPEAVLEDMVREATGGGLGGVGREEFEGVMRRAGVFG
;
A
#
# COMPACT_ATOMS: atom_id res chain seq x y z
N MET A 1 5.35 -13.81 2.04
CA MET A 1 5.46 -14.64 0.83
C MET A 1 6.02 -13.77 -0.28
N ASN A 2 6.81 -14.34 -1.20
CA ASN A 2 7.00 -13.75 -2.52
C ASN A 2 7.34 -14.86 -3.52
N TRP A 3 6.32 -15.35 -4.24
CA TRP A 3 6.42 -16.50 -5.13
C TRP A 3 6.88 -16.16 -6.55
N ASN A 4 7.04 -14.88 -6.89
CA ASN A 4 7.47 -14.44 -8.24
C ASN A 4 8.99 -14.23 -8.32
N LYS A 5 9.72 -15.35 -8.43
CA LYS A 5 11.07 -15.36 -9.03
C LYS A 5 11.14 -16.44 -10.12
N PRO A 6 11.60 -16.12 -11.34
CA PRO A 6 11.71 -17.11 -12.40
C PRO A 6 12.80 -18.14 -12.06
N SER A 7 12.46 -19.43 -12.14
CA SER A 7 13.41 -20.52 -11.95
C SER A 7 14.30 -20.67 -13.19
N THR A 8 15.60 -20.38 -13.05
CA THR A 8 16.58 -20.61 -14.12
C THR A 8 16.91 -22.10 -14.24
N THR A 9 16.21 -22.80 -15.13
CA THR A 9 16.40 -24.23 -15.41
C THR A 9 17.80 -24.50 -15.96
N SER A 10 18.71 -25.02 -15.14
CA SER A 10 20.09 -25.32 -15.55
C SER A 10 20.17 -26.59 -16.41
N GLY A 11 20.00 -26.43 -17.72
CA GLY A 11 20.29 -27.47 -18.71
C GLY A 11 21.76 -27.92 -18.62
N ASN A 12 22.00 -29.24 -18.69
CA ASN A 12 23.30 -29.82 -18.37
C ASN A 12 24.28 -29.71 -19.57
N ALA A 13 25.12 -28.67 -19.56
CA ALA A 13 26.23 -28.49 -20.51
C ALA A 13 27.58 -28.53 -19.78
N ASN A 14 28.63 -29.00 -20.46
CA ASN A 14 29.93 -29.33 -19.86
C ASN A 14 30.55 -28.19 -19.03
N LYS A 15 30.76 -28.42 -17.74
CA LYS A 15 31.51 -27.52 -16.86
C LYS A 15 33.01 -27.51 -17.25
N PRO A 16 33.65 -26.35 -17.49
CA PRO A 16 35.08 -26.29 -17.70
C PRO A 16 35.84 -26.62 -16.40
N VAL A 17 36.84 -27.50 -16.49
CA VAL A 17 37.63 -27.93 -15.33
C VAL A 17 38.69 -26.88 -14.99
N ILE A 18 38.44 -26.07 -13.96
CA ILE A 18 39.41 -25.09 -13.45
C ILE A 18 40.55 -25.82 -12.73
N ARG A 19 41.65 -26.07 -13.45
CA ARG A 19 42.94 -26.46 -12.86
C ARG A 19 43.55 -25.25 -12.16
N LYS A 20 43.66 -25.27 -10.83
CA LYS A 20 44.45 -24.28 -10.08
C LYS A 20 45.94 -24.55 -10.30
N ALA A 21 46.63 -23.65 -10.98
CA ALA A 21 48.08 -23.65 -11.11
C ALA A 21 48.66 -22.52 -10.24
N THR A 22 49.47 -22.88 -9.24
CA THR A 22 50.13 -21.91 -8.35
C THR A 22 51.38 -21.37 -9.02
N VAL A 23 51.29 -20.21 -9.66
CA VAL A 23 52.44 -19.48 -10.20
C VAL A 23 53.00 -18.57 -9.11
N GLN A 24 54.22 -18.83 -8.64
CA GLN A 24 54.96 -17.87 -7.83
C GLN A 24 55.59 -16.82 -8.75
N VAL A 25 55.29 -15.55 -8.51
CA VAL A 25 55.94 -14.40 -9.17
C VAL A 25 56.87 -13.74 -8.15
N PRO A 26 58.19 -13.64 -8.40
CA PRO A 26 59.11 -13.04 -7.46
C PRO A 26 59.00 -11.52 -7.45
N VAL A 27 59.10 -10.91 -6.27
CA VAL A 27 59.28 -9.46 -6.11
C VAL A 27 60.76 -9.15 -6.21
N ALA A 28 61.14 -8.20 -7.06
CA ALA A 28 62.52 -7.75 -7.23
C ALA A 28 62.78 -6.44 -6.45
N GLU A 29 63.90 -6.39 -5.73
CA GLU A 29 64.37 -5.19 -5.01
C GLU A 29 65.14 -4.22 -5.93
N PRO A 30 65.25 -2.92 -5.57
CA PRO A 30 66.13 -1.97 -6.26
C PRO A 30 67.61 -2.32 -6.06
N ALA A 31 68.47 -1.88 -6.98
CA ALA A 31 69.76 -2.52 -7.22
C ALA A 31 70.99 -1.92 -6.49
N ALA A 32 71.88 -2.85 -6.10
CA ALA A 32 73.35 -2.77 -6.09
C ALA A 32 74.09 -1.71 -5.24
N ASN A 33 74.93 -2.20 -4.31
CA ASN A 33 76.35 -2.37 -4.63
C ASN A 33 77.09 -3.36 -3.69
N SER A 34 78.36 -3.66 -4.01
CA SER A 34 79.15 -4.79 -3.47
C SER A 34 79.75 -4.60 -2.07
N ALA A 35 79.90 -5.70 -1.34
CA ALA A 35 80.65 -5.80 -0.07
C ALA A 35 82.19 -5.72 -0.29
N PRO A 36 83.03 -5.59 0.77
CA PRO A 36 83.42 -6.78 1.55
C PRO A 36 83.76 -6.60 3.05
N THR A 37 84.09 -7.73 3.70
CA THR A 37 85.00 -7.94 4.86
C THR A 37 84.59 -7.65 6.33
N HIS A 38 84.82 -8.69 7.16
CA HIS A 38 85.13 -8.75 8.60
C HIS A 38 84.05 -8.41 9.67
N ALA A 39 84.30 -8.91 10.89
CA ALA A 39 83.39 -9.07 12.05
C ALA A 39 84.07 -8.51 13.33
N PRO A 40 83.61 -8.71 14.60
CA PRO A 40 82.39 -9.37 15.13
C PRO A 40 81.72 -8.66 16.36
N ALA A 41 80.73 -9.36 16.96
CA ALA A 41 80.49 -9.49 18.43
C ALA A 41 79.47 -8.59 19.20
N SER A 42 78.92 -9.21 20.27
CA SER A 42 77.99 -8.72 21.32
C SER A 42 76.55 -8.35 20.87
N GLY A 43 75.49 -8.62 21.65
CA GLY A 43 75.36 -9.36 22.92
C GLY A 43 73.87 -9.62 23.25
N ALA A 44 73.55 -10.61 24.10
CA ALA A 44 72.16 -11.10 24.28
C ALA A 44 71.65 -11.08 25.74
N ILE A 45 70.39 -10.68 25.96
CA ILE A 45 69.60 -10.84 27.20
C ILE A 45 68.13 -11.20 26.85
N PRO A 46 67.45 -12.12 27.55
CA PRO A 46 66.17 -12.71 27.10
C PRO A 46 64.88 -12.21 27.82
N ALA A 47 63.74 -12.79 27.45
CA ALA A 47 62.37 -12.40 27.86
C ALA A 47 61.94 -12.81 29.28
N ARG A 48 60.84 -12.21 29.77
CA ARG A 48 60.14 -12.54 31.04
C ARG A 48 58.78 -13.22 30.82
N ARG A 49 58.37 -14.05 31.79
CA ARG A 49 57.07 -14.74 31.86
C ARG A 49 55.98 -13.89 32.55
N ARG A 50 54.70 -14.30 32.43
CA ARG A 50 53.56 -13.76 33.20
C ARG A 50 53.30 -14.55 34.48
N ASP A 51 52.65 -13.89 35.45
CA ASP A 51 52.44 -14.34 36.83
C ASP A 51 50.99 -14.83 37.07
N PRO A 52 50.74 -16.04 37.64
CA PRO A 52 49.42 -16.67 37.69
C PRO A 52 48.69 -16.51 39.05
N ASN A 53 48.41 -15.28 39.50
CA ASN A 53 47.57 -15.06 40.70
C ASN A 53 46.74 -13.76 40.61
N ARG A 54 45.55 -13.81 39.98
CA ARG A 54 44.65 -12.63 39.86
C ARG A 54 43.17 -12.87 40.25
N PHE A 55 42.84 -13.96 40.92
CA PHE A 55 41.48 -14.24 41.39
C PHE A 55 41.46 -14.95 42.76
N GLN A 56 41.05 -14.25 43.82
CA GLN A 56 40.27 -14.78 44.95
C GLN A 56 39.65 -13.62 45.77
N LEU A 57 38.70 -13.91 46.67
CA LEU A 57 37.65 -12.98 47.14
C LEU A 57 37.57 -12.84 48.68
N SER A 58 36.82 -11.82 49.15
CA SER A 58 35.57 -11.95 49.96
C SER A 58 35.44 -11.20 51.31
N GLN A 59 34.16 -10.95 51.69
CA GLN A 59 33.59 -10.66 53.05
C GLN A 59 33.78 -9.25 53.68
N THR A 60 32.89 -8.66 54.52
CA THR A 60 31.41 -8.82 54.79
C THR A 60 30.86 -7.65 55.67
N SER A 61 29.54 -7.34 55.56
CA SER A 61 28.65 -6.75 56.62
C SER A 61 28.83 -5.23 56.96
N ARG A 62 27.92 -4.48 57.64
CA ARG A 62 26.52 -4.68 58.16
C ARG A 62 25.85 -3.31 58.52
N THR A 63 24.54 -3.11 58.29
CA THR A 63 23.50 -2.31 59.06
C THR A 63 23.84 -0.94 59.75
N LYS A 64 22.98 0.11 59.90
CA LYS A 64 21.53 0.15 60.26
C LYS A 64 20.93 1.61 60.31
N SER A 65 19.59 1.72 60.24
CA SER A 65 18.65 2.69 60.89
C SER A 65 18.67 4.24 60.72
N LYS A 66 17.57 4.74 60.12
CA LYS A 66 16.63 5.84 60.51
C LYS A 66 17.12 7.13 61.25
N GLY A 67 16.70 8.28 60.70
CA GLY A 67 16.55 9.59 61.37
C GLY A 67 15.67 10.53 60.52
N ALA A 68 15.04 11.58 61.07
CA ALA A 68 14.08 12.44 60.34
C ALA A 68 14.06 13.91 60.82
N ALA A 69 13.35 14.75 60.04
CA ALA A 69 12.73 16.05 60.39
C ALA A 69 13.38 17.40 59.94
N THR A 70 12.49 18.25 59.40
CA THR A 70 12.37 19.73 59.58
C THR A 70 13.42 20.76 59.10
N SER A 71 13.13 21.33 57.91
CA SER A 71 12.76 22.75 57.67
C SER A 71 13.74 23.95 57.85
N ARG A 72 13.79 24.79 56.78
CA ARG A 72 14.08 26.25 56.74
C ARG A 72 15.54 26.65 57.13
N SER A 73 16.15 27.75 56.69
CA SER A 73 15.65 29.04 56.15
C SER A 73 16.67 29.73 55.18
N ASN A 74 16.37 30.94 54.69
CA ASN A 74 17.18 31.70 53.71
C ASN A 74 18.12 32.74 54.36
N ALA A 75 19.34 32.91 53.83
CA ALA A 75 20.08 34.20 53.69
C ALA A 75 21.27 33.97 52.72
N VAL A 76 21.44 34.57 51.53
CA VAL A 76 21.33 35.95 51.01
C VAL A 76 22.64 36.76 51.05
N SER A 77 23.25 36.89 49.86
CA SER A 77 23.88 38.13 49.34
C SER A 77 23.91 38.01 47.79
N ARG A 78 23.31 38.93 47.02
CA ARG A 78 23.78 40.29 46.63
C ARG A 78 25.04 40.18 45.75
N ARG A 79 25.16 40.78 44.55
CA ARG A 79 24.53 41.95 43.85
C ARG A 79 24.72 41.74 42.31
N ALA A 80 24.16 42.46 41.32
CA ALA A 80 23.27 43.64 41.18
C ALA A 80 22.54 43.56 39.80
N LEU A 81 21.26 43.96 39.65
CA LEU A 81 20.73 45.19 38.98
C LEU A 81 20.94 45.35 37.45
N ASP A 82 20.04 45.97 36.63
CA ASP A 82 18.55 46.14 36.61
C ASP A 82 18.13 46.96 35.34
N SER A 83 16.95 46.87 34.70
CA SER A 83 16.06 45.72 34.42
C SER A 83 15.65 45.63 32.91
N VAL A 84 14.50 46.04 32.32
CA VAL A 84 13.23 46.70 32.74
C VAL A 84 12.00 46.02 32.08
N ARG A 85 10.83 46.27 32.68
CA ARG A 85 9.40 45.89 32.45
C ARG A 85 8.82 46.14 31.03
N GLY A 86 7.63 45.63 30.68
CA GLY A 86 6.58 44.89 31.44
C GLY A 86 5.59 44.21 30.46
N VAL A 87 4.41 43.66 30.78
CA VAL A 87 3.58 43.34 31.97
C VAL A 87 2.28 42.75 31.34
N LYS A 88 1.63 41.74 31.95
CA LYS A 88 0.41 41.12 31.36
C LYS A 88 -0.88 41.92 31.65
N ARG A 89 -1.85 41.92 30.72
CA ARG A 89 -3.29 42.06 31.00
C ARG A 89 -4.13 41.10 30.14
N LYS A 90 -5.40 40.89 30.53
CA LYS A 90 -6.39 40.05 29.85
C LYS A 90 -7.31 40.89 28.96
N SER A 91 -7.78 40.31 27.87
CA SER A 91 -9.09 40.57 27.23
C SER A 91 -9.70 39.19 26.92
N ALA A 92 -10.95 38.86 27.28
CA ALA A 92 -12.22 39.55 27.03
C ALA A 92 -12.64 39.39 25.55
N THR A 93 -13.40 38.32 25.30
CA THR A 93 -14.20 38.10 24.09
C THR A 93 -15.35 39.13 24.08
N PRO A 94 -15.72 39.73 22.93
CA PRO A 94 -16.83 40.67 22.87
C PRO A 94 -18.19 39.95 22.92
N ASP A 95 -19.16 40.59 23.58
CA ASP A 95 -20.59 40.30 23.41
C ASP A 95 -21.08 40.70 22.01
N VAL A 96 -22.14 40.06 21.55
CA VAL A 96 -23.02 40.55 20.49
C VAL A 96 -24.46 40.40 20.99
N ASN A 97 -25.26 41.46 20.81
CA ASN A 97 -26.54 41.63 21.50
C ASN A 97 -27.61 40.57 21.15
N GLN A 98 -28.52 40.43 22.11
CA GLN A 98 -29.86 39.87 21.95
C GLN A 98 -30.63 40.54 20.80
N PHE A 99 -31.53 39.77 20.19
CA PHE A 99 -32.87 40.26 19.90
C PHE A 99 -33.86 39.36 20.64
N SER A 100 -34.90 39.95 21.19
CA SER A 100 -35.95 39.30 21.98
C SER A 100 -37.19 39.04 21.15
N ASP A 101 -37.90 37.96 21.46
CA ASP A 101 -39.36 37.94 21.58
C ASP A 101 -39.71 36.95 22.71
N GLU A 102 -40.84 37.17 23.41
CA GLU A 102 -41.24 36.42 24.61
C GLU A 102 -42.36 35.39 24.33
N ASP A 103 -43.12 34.99 25.36
CA ASP A 103 -44.17 33.95 25.42
C ASP A 103 -43.66 32.48 25.38
N GLY A 104 -43.88 31.61 26.39
CA GLY A 104 -44.34 31.82 27.76
C GLY A 104 -45.41 30.83 28.25
N ASP A 105 -45.01 29.72 28.90
CA ASP A 105 -45.84 29.00 29.90
C ASP A 105 -44.95 28.13 30.84
N SER A 106 -45.58 27.38 31.76
CA SER A 106 -45.07 27.08 33.11
C SER A 106 -44.95 25.58 33.46
N SER A 107 -44.75 25.30 34.76
CA SER A 107 -44.53 24.02 35.47
C SER A 107 -43.12 23.42 35.31
N GLU A 108 -42.26 23.38 36.34
CA GLU A 108 -42.34 22.85 37.72
C GLU A 108 -41.65 21.48 37.88
N VAL A 109 -40.38 21.58 38.29
CA VAL A 109 -39.69 20.88 39.38
C VAL A 109 -39.78 19.35 39.56
N GLY A 110 -38.60 18.75 39.76
CA GLY A 110 -38.40 17.34 40.06
C GLY A 110 -36.97 17.05 40.53
N THR A 111 -36.45 17.85 41.45
CA THR A 111 -35.04 17.81 41.87
C THR A 111 -34.76 16.71 42.89
N THR A 112 -33.80 15.83 42.61
CA THR A 112 -32.96 15.18 43.63
C THR A 112 -31.50 15.24 43.19
N ASP A 113 -30.60 15.39 44.15
CA ASP A 113 -29.29 16.05 43.99
C ASP A 113 -28.15 15.20 44.61
N SER A 114 -26.94 15.77 44.72
CA SER A 114 -25.72 15.25 45.35
C SER A 114 -24.93 14.26 44.48
N GLU A 115 -23.88 14.68 43.78
CA GLU A 115 -22.55 15.09 44.27
C GLU A 115 -21.58 13.94 44.61
N ALA A 116 -20.49 13.83 43.84
CA ALA A 116 -19.21 13.29 44.33
C ALA A 116 -18.00 13.75 43.48
N SER A 117 -17.50 14.96 43.74
CA SER A 117 -16.08 15.37 43.60
C SER A 117 -15.23 14.81 42.44
N ARG A 118 -15.05 15.64 41.41
CA ARG A 118 -14.09 15.47 40.30
C ARG A 118 -12.65 15.16 40.80
N LYS A 119 -12.13 13.97 40.50
CA LYS A 119 -10.68 13.67 40.56
C LYS A 119 -10.10 13.65 39.14
N ARG A 120 -9.08 14.46 38.87
CA ARG A 120 -8.41 14.60 37.56
C ARG A 120 -7.40 13.46 37.33
N PRO A 121 -7.60 12.56 36.35
CA PRO A 121 -6.56 11.60 35.95
C PRO A 121 -5.43 12.29 35.18
N LYS A 122 -4.30 11.59 35.04
CA LYS A 122 -3.18 12.04 34.19
C LYS A 122 -3.50 11.81 32.71
N SER A 123 -2.87 12.60 31.85
CA SER A 123 -2.84 12.34 30.41
C SER A 123 -1.99 11.09 30.09
N SER A 124 -2.66 10.01 29.71
CA SER A 124 -2.08 8.89 28.96
C SER A 124 -2.73 8.82 27.57
N ILE A 125 -2.20 7.95 26.70
CA ILE A 125 -2.47 7.96 25.25
C ILE A 125 -3.80 7.27 24.87
N SER A 126 -4.09 7.19 23.56
CA SER A 126 -5.21 6.48 22.90
C SER A 126 -6.65 6.97 23.13
N SER A 127 -6.98 8.15 22.60
CA SER A 127 -8.36 8.53 22.29
C SER A 127 -8.85 7.85 20.99
N VAL A 128 -9.12 6.55 21.04
CA VAL A 128 -9.83 5.78 19.98
C VAL A 128 -10.93 4.86 20.53
N ASP A 129 -10.84 4.42 21.78
CA ASP A 129 -11.86 3.60 22.47
C ASP A 129 -13.10 4.42 22.90
N SER A 130 -13.74 5.08 21.94
CA SER A 130 -15.01 5.79 22.10
C SER A 130 -16.04 5.32 21.07
N HIS A 131 -16.20 4.00 20.94
CA HIS A 131 -17.36 3.38 20.29
C HIS A 131 -18.03 2.44 21.29
N SER A 132 -19.33 2.66 21.51
CA SER A 132 -20.18 1.86 22.41
C SER A 132 -20.69 0.56 21.74
N GLY A 133 -19.87 -0.04 20.89
CA GLY A 133 -20.18 -1.29 20.19
C GLY A 133 -19.84 -2.52 21.03
N SER A 134 -20.14 -3.71 20.51
CA SER A 134 -19.63 -4.94 21.11
C SER A 134 -18.10 -4.97 21.02
N ARG A 135 -17.44 -5.63 21.98
CA ARG A 135 -16.01 -5.96 21.85
C ARG A 135 -15.89 -7.35 21.23
N ARG A 136 -15.05 -7.48 20.19
CA ARG A 136 -14.79 -8.77 19.53
C ARG A 136 -14.33 -9.80 20.56
N LYS A 137 -15.01 -10.94 20.60
CA LYS A 137 -14.57 -12.13 21.34
C LYS A 137 -13.49 -12.85 20.52
N LEU A 138 -12.25 -12.83 20.99
CA LEU A 138 -11.13 -13.55 20.35
C LEU A 138 -11.09 -15.05 20.67
N VAL A 139 -11.58 -15.46 21.85
CA VAL A 139 -11.58 -16.87 22.27
C VAL A 139 -12.70 -17.64 21.57
N SER A 140 -12.36 -18.79 20.98
CA SER A 140 -13.35 -19.82 20.64
C SER A 140 -13.57 -20.68 21.87
N ASP A 141 -14.74 -20.55 22.51
CA ASP A 141 -15.08 -21.34 23.70
C ASP A 141 -15.10 -22.85 23.38
N ASP A 142 -15.51 -23.23 22.16
CA ASP A 142 -15.55 -24.62 21.70
C ASP A 142 -14.16 -25.26 21.53
N ALA A 143 -13.09 -24.46 21.36
CA ALA A 143 -11.71 -24.96 21.29
C ALA A 143 -11.15 -25.45 22.64
N PHE A 144 -11.85 -25.20 23.75
CA PHE A 144 -11.40 -25.56 25.10
C PHE A 144 -12.36 -26.52 25.85
N ARG A 145 -13.39 -27.03 25.17
CA ARG A 145 -14.33 -28.01 25.74
C ARG A 145 -13.67 -29.37 25.94
N GLU A 146 -14.24 -30.18 26.83
CA GLU A 146 -13.77 -31.56 27.08
C GLU A 146 -14.30 -32.49 25.98
N ASP A 147 -15.57 -32.32 25.62
CA ASP A 147 -16.27 -33.10 24.58
C ASP A 147 -15.97 -32.62 23.13
N SER A 148 -14.85 -31.91 22.91
CA SER A 148 -14.51 -31.42 21.57
C SER A 148 -13.97 -32.56 20.69
N GLU A 149 -14.66 -32.87 19.60
CA GLU A 149 -14.21 -33.82 18.58
C GLU A 149 -12.79 -33.49 18.07
N PRO A 150 -11.97 -34.50 17.70
CA PRO A 150 -10.63 -34.27 17.16
C PRO A 150 -10.63 -33.37 15.93
N LEU A 151 -9.81 -32.31 15.96
CA LEU A 151 -9.68 -31.37 14.85
C LEU A 151 -9.04 -32.06 13.65
N SER A 152 -9.74 -32.09 12.51
CA SER A 152 -9.19 -32.56 11.23
C SER A 152 -8.49 -31.40 10.52
N PHE A 153 -7.16 -31.42 10.49
CA PHE A 153 -6.30 -30.45 9.83
C PHE A 153 -5.03 -31.11 9.31
N ILE A 154 -4.31 -30.46 8.39
CA ILE A 154 -3.09 -31.00 7.78
C ILE A 154 -1.91 -30.79 8.72
N HIS A 155 -1.29 -31.85 9.23
CA HIS A 155 -0.12 -31.70 10.11
C HIS A 155 1.15 -31.31 9.32
N GLY A 156 2.11 -30.69 10.01
CA GLY A 156 3.43 -30.38 9.43
C GLY A 156 4.17 -31.61 8.87
N ALA A 157 3.99 -32.77 9.49
CA ALA A 157 4.46 -34.09 9.04
C ALA A 157 3.75 -34.59 7.75
N ASP A 158 2.48 -34.22 7.57
CA ASP A 158 1.71 -34.63 6.39
C ASP A 158 2.16 -33.78 5.17
N ALA A 159 2.45 -32.50 5.39
CA ALA A 159 3.01 -31.60 4.38
C ALA A 159 4.43 -32.01 3.91
N THR A 160 5.26 -32.55 4.80
CA THR A 160 6.59 -33.08 4.44
C THR A 160 6.55 -34.45 3.80
N SER A 161 5.64 -35.35 4.23
CA SER A 161 5.53 -36.70 3.67
C SER A 161 4.85 -36.73 2.31
N ALA A 162 3.77 -35.97 2.10
CA ALA A 162 3.10 -35.87 0.79
C ALA A 162 4.02 -35.33 -0.33
N TYR A 163 5.05 -34.56 0.05
CA TYR A 163 6.03 -33.96 -0.86
C TYR A 163 7.47 -34.39 -0.56
N ALA A 164 7.68 -35.61 -0.02
CA ALA A 164 8.96 -36.10 0.50
C ALA A 164 10.18 -35.90 -0.44
N ALA A 165 9.98 -35.91 -1.76
CA ALA A 165 11.02 -35.62 -2.74
C ALA A 165 11.70 -34.24 -2.54
N LYS A 166 10.98 -33.25 -2.01
CA LYS A 166 11.48 -31.89 -1.69
C LYS A 166 12.31 -31.81 -0.40
N PHE A 167 12.35 -32.86 0.42
CA PHE A 167 12.94 -32.84 1.77
C PHE A 167 14.14 -33.79 1.92
N LYS A 168 14.96 -33.55 2.95
CA LYS A 168 15.96 -34.49 3.51
C LYS A 168 15.90 -34.48 5.04
N ASN A 169 16.47 -35.49 5.69
CA ASN A 169 16.58 -35.53 7.15
C ASN A 169 17.39 -34.33 7.70
N ALA A 170 17.16 -34.00 8.97
CA ALA A 170 17.97 -33.01 9.66
C ALA A 170 19.44 -33.46 9.77
N PHE A 171 20.38 -32.53 9.62
CA PHE A 171 21.84 -32.73 9.80
C PHE A 171 22.47 -33.89 9.00
N ASP A 172 21.80 -34.35 7.93
CA ASP A 172 22.18 -35.55 7.17
C ASP A 172 22.23 -36.83 8.02
N ASP A 173 21.40 -36.88 9.07
CA ASP A 173 21.13 -38.04 9.92
C ASP A 173 20.45 -39.17 9.13
N ASP A 174 20.91 -40.40 9.32
CA ASP A 174 20.32 -41.61 8.73
C ASP A 174 18.96 -41.93 9.36
N ASP A 175 18.78 -41.61 10.66
CA ASP A 175 17.56 -41.94 11.41
C ASP A 175 16.46 -40.88 11.23
N TYR A 176 15.23 -41.35 10.99
CA TYR A 176 14.06 -40.50 10.87
C TYR A 176 13.50 -40.11 12.25
N SER A 177 13.50 -38.81 12.56
CA SER A 177 12.94 -38.24 13.78
C SER A 177 11.74 -37.33 13.54
N SER A 178 10.82 -37.27 14.51
CA SER A 178 9.62 -36.43 14.49
C SER A 178 9.24 -35.97 15.91
N VAL A 179 8.43 -34.92 16.02
CA VAL A 179 7.91 -34.39 17.30
C VAL A 179 6.41 -34.15 17.26
N GLU A 180 5.77 -34.15 18.43
CA GLU A 180 4.47 -33.52 18.64
C GLU A 180 4.64 -32.15 19.29
N LEU A 181 3.95 -31.13 18.79
CA LEU A 181 3.84 -29.81 19.41
C LEU A 181 2.43 -29.61 19.96
N VAL A 182 2.32 -29.25 21.25
CA VAL A 182 1.05 -28.88 21.89
C VAL A 182 0.64 -27.47 21.47
N TYR A 183 -0.64 -27.31 21.16
CA TYR A 183 -1.29 -26.05 20.78
C TYR A 183 -2.28 -25.58 21.87
N PRO A 184 -2.77 -24.32 21.83
CA PRO A 184 -3.64 -23.74 22.85
C PRO A 184 -4.96 -24.49 23.10
N SER A 185 -5.56 -25.08 22.06
CA SER A 185 -6.82 -25.83 22.21
C SER A 185 -6.65 -27.09 23.05
N ARG A 186 -7.71 -27.53 23.75
CA ARG A 186 -7.58 -28.48 24.87
C ARG A 186 -6.93 -29.81 24.51
N ASN A 187 -7.19 -30.32 23.31
CA ASN A 187 -6.59 -31.53 22.74
C ASN A 187 -5.70 -31.22 21.51
N GLY A 188 -5.25 -29.98 21.37
CA GLY A 188 -4.50 -29.50 20.21
C GLY A 188 -3.07 -30.05 20.15
N LYS A 189 -2.78 -30.92 19.18
CA LYS A 189 -1.45 -31.47 18.91
C LYS A 189 -1.17 -31.52 17.41
N GLU A 190 0.02 -31.10 16.99
CA GLU A 190 0.49 -31.26 15.62
C GLU A 190 1.78 -32.06 15.54
N ARG A 191 1.85 -33.01 14.60
CA ARG A 191 3.06 -33.77 14.29
C ARG A 191 3.95 -33.02 13.29
N PHE A 192 5.26 -33.07 13.48
CA PHE A 192 6.26 -32.49 12.58
C PHE A 192 7.41 -33.46 12.33
N ASP A 193 7.81 -33.63 11.07
CA ASP A 193 9.07 -34.31 10.71
C ASP A 193 10.27 -33.38 10.96
N LEU A 194 11.36 -33.90 11.51
CA LEU A 194 12.61 -33.15 11.66
C LEU A 194 13.42 -33.21 10.35
N LYS A 195 13.00 -32.41 9.38
CA LYS A 195 13.52 -32.39 8.00
C LYS A 195 13.90 -30.98 7.54
N TRP A 196 14.89 -30.92 6.65
CA TRP A 196 15.23 -29.72 5.89
C TRP A 196 14.60 -29.77 4.49
N PRO A 197 14.06 -28.66 3.97
CA PRO A 197 13.79 -28.54 2.55
C PRO A 197 15.09 -28.51 1.74
N LYS A 198 15.05 -29.02 0.51
CA LYS A 198 16.17 -28.98 -0.45
C LYS A 198 16.29 -27.62 -1.15
N THR A 199 15.16 -26.92 -1.33
CA THR A 199 15.10 -25.54 -1.86
C THR A 199 14.95 -24.55 -0.71
N LYS A 200 15.54 -23.37 -0.81
CA LYS A 200 15.40 -22.33 0.24
C LYS A 200 13.95 -21.84 0.43
N ASP A 201 13.17 -21.87 -0.65
CA ASP A 201 11.83 -21.29 -0.72
C ASP A 201 10.71 -22.34 -0.50
N ASP A 202 11.06 -23.61 -0.27
CA ASP A 202 10.12 -24.64 0.19
C ASP A 202 9.90 -24.55 1.72
N TYR A 203 8.76 -25.08 2.19
CA TYR A 203 8.38 -25.12 3.61
C TYR A 203 9.48 -25.71 4.52
N ASN A 204 9.64 -25.19 5.75
CA ASN A 204 10.62 -25.68 6.72
C ASN A 204 9.94 -26.05 8.06
N PRO A 205 9.78 -27.35 8.40
CA PRO A 205 9.05 -27.79 9.58
C PRO A 205 9.76 -27.42 10.89
N MET A 206 11.09 -27.52 10.96
CA MET A 206 11.84 -27.16 12.17
C MET A 206 11.72 -25.66 12.47
N MET A 207 11.80 -24.81 11.46
CA MET A 207 11.61 -23.36 11.60
C MET A 207 10.15 -23.00 11.93
N ASP A 208 9.16 -23.75 11.42
CA ASP A 208 7.76 -23.57 11.80
C ASP A 208 7.53 -23.86 13.29
N VAL A 209 8.02 -25.00 13.81
CA VAL A 209 7.96 -25.30 15.25
C VAL A 209 8.61 -24.20 16.09
N MET A 210 9.81 -23.74 15.71
CA MET A 210 10.49 -22.65 16.43
C MET A 210 9.69 -21.34 16.44
N ASN A 211 9.15 -20.93 15.28
CA ASN A 211 8.35 -19.71 15.15
C ASN A 211 7.00 -19.83 15.88
N THR A 212 6.43 -21.04 15.92
CA THR A 212 5.18 -21.35 16.61
C THR A 212 5.37 -21.31 18.13
N VAL A 213 6.41 -21.97 18.66
CA VAL A 213 6.80 -21.86 20.08
C VAL A 213 7.06 -20.41 20.47
N GLU A 214 7.83 -19.65 19.68
CA GLU A 214 8.08 -18.22 19.92
C GLU A 214 6.78 -17.40 19.95
N SER A 215 5.83 -17.69 19.05
CA SER A 215 4.51 -17.05 19.01
C SER A 215 3.63 -17.44 20.21
N LEU A 216 3.63 -18.70 20.62
CA LEU A 216 2.84 -19.19 21.75
C LEU A 216 3.30 -18.54 23.07
N VAL A 217 4.61 -18.49 23.31
CA VAL A 217 5.17 -17.78 24.47
C VAL A 217 4.88 -16.26 24.40
N THR A 218 4.90 -15.64 23.22
CA THR A 218 4.63 -14.19 23.07
C THR A 218 3.15 -13.82 23.27
N PHE A 219 2.22 -14.66 22.82
CA PHE A 219 0.80 -14.29 22.73
C PHE A 219 -0.14 -15.04 23.68
N TYR A 220 0.28 -16.14 24.29
CA TYR A 220 -0.60 -16.97 25.13
C TYR A 220 -0.11 -17.13 26.58
N PHE A 221 1.19 -16.99 26.86
CA PHE A 221 1.72 -17.05 28.23
C PHE A 221 1.43 -15.74 28.99
N PRO A 222 1.25 -15.78 30.34
CA PRO A 222 1.26 -14.58 31.19
C PRO A 222 2.57 -13.78 31.08
N GLU A 223 2.54 -12.49 31.36
CA GLU A 223 3.67 -11.57 31.11
C GLU A 223 4.97 -12.00 31.81
N GLU A 224 4.90 -12.43 33.07
CA GLU A 224 6.06 -12.87 33.85
C GLU A 224 6.71 -14.13 33.26
N LEU A 225 5.87 -15.09 32.84
CA LEU A 225 6.31 -16.36 32.27
C LEU A 225 6.82 -16.17 30.84
N SER A 226 6.18 -15.29 30.07
CA SER A 226 6.62 -14.88 28.73
C SER A 226 8.02 -14.26 28.78
N GLY A 227 8.27 -13.35 29.74
CA GLY A 227 9.59 -12.76 29.95
C GLY A 227 10.69 -13.78 30.25
N GLU A 228 10.40 -14.84 31.02
CA GLU A 228 11.35 -15.90 31.35
C GLU A 228 11.65 -16.83 30.14
N TYR A 229 10.67 -17.07 29.27
CA TYR A 229 10.79 -18.03 28.16
C TYR A 229 11.02 -17.39 26.77
N LEU A 230 10.99 -16.06 26.65
CA LEU A 230 11.50 -15.31 25.50
C LEU A 230 12.96 -14.88 25.66
N HIS A 231 13.46 -14.70 26.89
CA HIS A 231 14.75 -14.05 27.15
C HIS A 231 15.67 -14.85 28.08
N GLY A 232 16.98 -14.57 28.03
CA GLY A 232 17.99 -15.25 28.85
C GLY A 232 18.18 -16.74 28.51
N ASN A 233 18.60 -17.52 29.52
CA ASN A 233 19.09 -18.88 29.31
C ASN A 233 17.97 -19.92 29.03
N LYS A 234 16.80 -19.74 29.65
CA LYS A 234 15.62 -20.60 29.52
C LYS A 234 14.91 -20.44 28.17
N ALA A 235 15.12 -19.34 27.46
CA ALA A 235 14.39 -19.00 26.24
C ALA A 235 14.36 -20.15 25.22
N PHE A 236 13.17 -20.66 24.89
CA PHE A 236 13.02 -21.85 24.03
C PHE A 236 13.65 -21.61 22.65
N ARG A 237 13.35 -20.48 22.01
CA ARG A 237 13.96 -20.07 20.73
C ARG A 237 15.49 -20.02 20.81
N GLY A 238 16.04 -19.56 21.93
CA GLY A 238 17.48 -19.53 22.18
C GLY A 238 18.08 -20.93 22.39
N ARG A 239 17.34 -21.88 22.95
CA ARG A 239 17.77 -23.28 23.15
C ARG A 239 17.68 -24.10 21.87
N LEU A 240 16.56 -24.04 21.15
CA LEU A 240 16.40 -24.71 19.85
C LEU A 240 17.49 -24.25 18.86
N ASN A 241 17.83 -22.95 18.82
CA ASN A 241 18.96 -22.45 18.03
C ASN A 241 20.32 -23.04 18.46
N ARG A 242 20.55 -23.28 19.77
CA ARG A 242 21.79 -23.90 20.26
C ARG A 242 21.85 -25.39 19.92
N ALA A 243 20.74 -26.13 20.03
CA ALA A 243 20.67 -27.53 19.59
C ALA A 243 20.97 -27.65 18.09
N MET A 244 20.44 -26.74 17.27
CA MET A 244 20.75 -26.68 15.82
C MET A 244 22.22 -26.32 15.53
N GLN A 245 22.83 -25.41 16.30
CA GLN A 245 24.27 -25.10 16.20
C GLN A 245 25.19 -26.24 16.66
N ARG A 246 24.63 -27.23 17.36
CA ARG A 246 25.29 -28.46 17.81
C ARG A 246 24.93 -29.67 16.95
N GLU A 247 24.05 -29.48 15.96
CA GLU A 247 23.52 -30.53 15.08
C GLU A 247 22.87 -31.70 15.86
N SER A 248 22.37 -31.41 17.07
CA SER A 248 21.84 -32.41 18.01
C SER A 248 20.32 -32.49 17.96
N ILE A 249 19.80 -33.58 17.41
CA ILE A 249 18.36 -33.88 17.40
C ILE A 249 17.80 -34.16 18.80
N PRO A 250 18.45 -34.96 19.68
CA PRO A 250 17.95 -35.18 21.05
C PRO A 250 17.81 -33.88 21.85
N GLU A 251 18.82 -33.00 21.84
CA GLU A 251 18.72 -31.68 22.52
C GLU A 251 17.60 -30.80 21.95
N TRP A 252 17.23 -30.99 20.69
CA TRP A 252 16.15 -30.23 20.05
C TRP A 252 14.77 -30.78 20.45
N ILE A 253 14.61 -32.11 20.50
CA ILE A 253 13.40 -32.79 20.95
C ILE A 253 13.11 -32.48 22.43
N GLU A 254 14.11 -32.64 23.31
CA GLU A 254 13.98 -32.34 24.75
C GLU A 254 13.42 -30.93 25.03
N VAL A 255 13.81 -29.94 24.21
CA VAL A 255 13.37 -28.54 24.37
C VAL A 255 11.93 -28.33 23.89
N VAL A 256 11.43 -29.13 22.94
CA VAL A 256 10.01 -29.15 22.55
C VAL A 256 9.17 -29.91 23.57
N GLU A 257 9.67 -31.01 24.13
CA GLU A 257 9.01 -31.74 25.21
C GLU A 257 8.90 -30.90 26.49
N GLU A 258 9.94 -30.14 26.86
CA GLU A 258 9.85 -29.18 27.95
C GLU A 258 8.81 -28.09 27.67
N PHE A 259 8.76 -27.54 26.44
CA PHE A 259 7.73 -26.56 26.06
C PHE A 259 6.31 -27.14 26.24
N ASN A 260 6.08 -28.36 25.76
CA ASN A 260 4.80 -29.05 25.91
C ASN A 260 4.44 -29.24 27.40
N SER A 261 5.41 -29.59 28.24
CA SER A 261 5.23 -29.74 29.70
C SER A 261 4.90 -28.44 30.44
N VAL A 262 5.35 -27.28 29.91
CA VAL A 262 5.03 -25.95 30.45
C VAL A 262 3.67 -25.45 29.96
N LEU A 263 3.33 -25.71 28.70
CA LEU A 263 2.06 -25.25 28.10
C LEU A 263 0.84 -26.05 28.59
N ALA A 264 0.92 -27.39 28.65
CA ALA A 264 -0.25 -28.22 28.96
C ALA A 264 -0.95 -27.91 30.31
N PRO A 265 -0.22 -27.64 31.42
CA PRO A 265 -0.85 -27.21 32.67
C PRO A 265 -1.63 -25.89 32.56
N LEU A 266 -1.11 -24.92 31.79
CA LEU A 266 -1.73 -23.60 31.59
C LEU A 266 -3.01 -23.67 30.75
N ILE A 267 -3.13 -24.69 29.88
CA ILE A 267 -4.36 -25.00 29.15
C ILE A 267 -5.39 -25.60 30.12
N HIS A 268 -4.96 -26.58 30.94
CA HIS A 268 -5.81 -27.31 31.86
C HIS A 268 -6.35 -26.44 33.02
N ASP A 269 -5.55 -25.51 33.56
CA ASP A 269 -5.98 -24.58 34.62
C ASP A 269 -6.75 -23.35 34.10
N GLY A 270 -6.96 -23.27 32.78
CA GLY A 270 -7.68 -22.18 32.11
C GLY A 270 -6.88 -20.87 32.01
N THR A 271 -5.60 -20.83 32.38
CA THR A 271 -4.73 -19.65 32.26
C THR A 271 -4.64 -19.17 30.81
N ILE A 272 -4.41 -20.07 29.86
CA ILE A 272 -4.35 -19.72 28.42
C ILE A 272 -5.65 -19.06 27.95
N GLN A 273 -6.82 -19.55 28.38
CA GLN A 273 -8.11 -18.93 28.08
C GLN A 273 -8.23 -17.54 28.68
N ARG A 274 -7.79 -17.37 29.93
CA ARG A 274 -7.87 -16.11 30.68
C ARG A 274 -6.98 -15.02 30.06
N GLU A 275 -5.78 -15.37 29.60
CA GLU A 275 -4.90 -14.45 28.87
C GLU A 275 -5.48 -14.07 27.51
N LEU A 276 -6.09 -15.01 26.78
CA LEU A 276 -6.76 -14.70 25.51
C LEU A 276 -8.01 -13.83 25.68
N ARG A 277 -8.84 -14.04 26.73
CA ARG A 277 -10.02 -13.20 27.02
C ARG A 277 -9.65 -11.75 27.39
N GLN A 278 -8.43 -11.49 27.82
CA GLN A 278 -7.92 -10.14 28.08
C GLN A 278 -7.49 -9.40 26.81
N ARG A 279 -7.24 -10.09 25.68
CA ARG A 279 -6.83 -9.48 24.41
C ARG A 279 -8.05 -9.05 23.58
N HIS A 280 -7.92 -7.95 22.83
CA HIS A 280 -9.02 -7.37 22.02
C HIS A 280 -8.74 -7.42 20.51
N SER A 281 -7.47 -7.53 20.14
CA SER A 281 -6.97 -7.59 18.76
C SER A 281 -5.82 -8.60 18.66
N LEU A 282 -5.55 -9.08 17.44
CA LEU A 282 -4.40 -9.93 17.15
C LEU A 282 -3.23 -9.05 16.66
N ALA A 283 -2.00 -9.40 17.05
CA ALA A 283 -0.80 -8.74 16.54
C ALA A 283 -0.45 -9.26 15.14
N LEU A 284 0.08 -8.41 14.26
CA LEU A 284 0.42 -8.79 12.87
C LEU A 284 1.24 -10.08 12.78
N LYS A 285 2.31 -10.24 13.59
CA LYS A 285 3.14 -11.46 13.60
C LYS A 285 2.35 -12.75 13.88
N TRP A 286 1.30 -12.66 14.69
CA TRP A 286 0.44 -13.79 15.06
C TRP A 286 -0.50 -14.16 13.91
N ILE A 287 -1.07 -13.14 13.24
CA ILE A 287 -1.86 -13.28 12.01
C ILE A 287 -0.99 -13.88 10.89
N GLU A 288 0.21 -13.30 10.67
CA GLU A 288 1.21 -13.79 9.72
C GLU A 288 1.57 -15.27 9.99
N ARG A 289 1.82 -15.66 11.25
CA ARG A 289 2.14 -17.08 11.57
C ARG A 289 0.97 -18.01 11.24
N ILE A 290 -0.26 -17.69 11.64
CA ILE A 290 -1.43 -18.54 11.39
C ILE A 290 -1.71 -18.67 9.89
N LEU A 291 -1.81 -17.54 9.17
CA LEU A 291 -2.07 -17.55 7.73
C LEU A 291 -0.93 -18.22 6.94
N MET A 292 0.32 -18.08 7.39
CA MET A 292 1.44 -18.77 6.77
C MET A 292 1.38 -20.28 6.96
N GLN A 293 0.93 -20.80 8.12
CA GLN A 293 0.70 -22.26 8.26
C GLN A 293 -0.36 -22.75 7.28
N ILE A 294 -1.52 -22.08 7.23
CA ILE A 294 -2.61 -22.44 6.30
C ILE A 294 -2.10 -22.48 4.85
N CYS A 295 -1.38 -21.44 4.43
CA CYS A 295 -0.77 -21.35 3.11
C CYS A 295 0.31 -22.42 2.86
N GLU A 296 1.16 -22.74 3.85
CA GLU A 296 2.18 -23.79 3.79
C GLU A 296 1.57 -25.20 3.60
N ARG A 297 0.39 -25.46 4.19
CA ARG A 297 -0.31 -26.75 4.10
C ARG A 297 -1.16 -26.93 2.83
N THR A 298 -1.51 -25.85 2.12
CA THR A 298 -2.54 -25.89 1.05
C THR A 298 -2.06 -25.31 -0.29
N VAL A 299 -1.71 -24.03 -0.33
CA VAL A 299 -1.32 -23.30 -1.56
C VAL A 299 0.14 -23.56 -1.92
N SER A 300 1.06 -23.41 -0.96
CA SER A 300 2.51 -23.45 -1.21
C SER A 300 2.98 -24.73 -1.93
N PRO A 301 2.49 -25.95 -1.58
CA PRO A 301 2.88 -27.18 -2.28
C PRO A 301 2.31 -27.32 -3.70
N LYS A 302 1.36 -26.45 -4.07
CA LYS A 302 0.73 -26.37 -5.39
C LYS A 302 1.02 -25.04 -6.13
N ALA A 303 1.87 -24.17 -5.57
CA ALA A 303 2.04 -22.78 -6.02
C ALA A 303 2.50 -22.65 -7.48
N GLU A 304 3.25 -23.62 -8.01
CA GLU A 304 3.65 -23.67 -9.42
C GLU A 304 2.44 -23.65 -10.38
N LYS A 305 1.28 -24.16 -9.97
CA LYS A 305 0.03 -24.09 -10.74
C LYS A 305 -0.52 -22.65 -10.87
N LEU A 306 -0.14 -21.74 -9.97
CA LEU A 306 -0.49 -20.32 -10.02
C LEU A 306 0.44 -19.50 -10.92
N ASN A 307 1.41 -20.11 -11.60
CA ASN A 307 2.29 -19.39 -12.53
C ASN A 307 1.86 -19.52 -14.01
N ALA A 308 0.77 -20.23 -14.30
CA ALA A 308 0.28 -20.52 -15.65
C ALA A 308 -0.51 -19.35 -16.33
N TYR A 309 -0.27 -18.10 -15.94
CA TYR A 309 -1.08 -16.95 -16.37
C TYR A 309 -0.62 -16.32 -17.68
N LYS A 310 -1.60 -15.84 -18.47
CA LYS A 310 -1.35 -15.08 -19.69
C LYS A 310 -1.00 -13.62 -19.35
N VAL A 311 0.25 -13.26 -19.60
CA VAL A 311 0.73 -11.86 -19.57
C VAL A 311 -0.19 -10.98 -20.43
N GLY A 312 -0.54 -9.79 -19.94
CA GLY A 312 -1.45 -8.84 -20.60
C GLY A 312 -2.96 -9.06 -20.35
N SER A 313 -3.36 -10.16 -19.71
CA SER A 313 -4.77 -10.36 -19.30
C SER A 313 -5.05 -9.79 -17.90
N SER A 314 -6.32 -9.48 -17.60
CA SER A 314 -6.76 -9.11 -16.24
C SER A 314 -6.52 -10.21 -15.18
N ASN A 315 -6.15 -11.42 -15.62
CA ASN A 315 -5.94 -12.61 -14.78
C ASN A 315 -4.49 -12.76 -14.28
N VAL A 316 -3.64 -11.73 -14.40
CA VAL A 316 -2.28 -11.77 -13.84
C VAL A 316 -2.36 -11.71 -12.32
N TYR A 317 -1.97 -12.80 -11.66
CA TYR A 317 -2.01 -12.96 -10.21
C TYR A 317 -0.95 -12.12 -9.50
N GLY A 318 -1.40 -11.33 -8.52
CA GLY A 318 -0.56 -10.56 -7.62
C GLY A 318 -1.17 -10.55 -6.22
N GLU A 319 -0.34 -10.77 -5.19
CA GLU A 319 -0.79 -10.87 -3.81
C GLU A 319 -0.57 -9.55 -3.07
N LEU A 320 -1.60 -9.07 -2.36
CA LEU A 320 -1.41 -8.09 -1.30
C LEU A 320 -0.86 -8.82 -0.08
N LEU A 321 0.22 -8.33 0.51
CA LEU A 321 0.89 -8.98 1.65
C LEU A 321 0.28 -8.52 2.98
N PRO A 322 0.34 -9.32 4.06
CA PRO A 322 -0.44 -9.08 5.27
C PRO A 322 -0.30 -7.68 5.90
N ARG A 323 0.90 -7.08 5.78
CA ARG A 323 1.17 -5.68 6.20
C ARG A 323 0.24 -4.68 5.53
N LEU A 324 0.08 -4.77 4.21
CA LEU A 324 -0.77 -3.87 3.44
C LEU A 324 -2.23 -4.08 3.79
N VAL A 325 -2.64 -5.33 3.99
CA VAL A 325 -4.00 -5.71 4.35
C VAL A 325 -4.39 -5.13 5.73
N THR A 326 -3.53 -5.30 6.74
CA THR A 326 -3.70 -4.68 8.07
C THR A 326 -3.75 -3.15 7.99
N ASP A 327 -2.90 -2.53 7.17
CA ASP A 327 -2.89 -1.07 7.00
C ASP A 327 -4.15 -0.57 6.25
N ILE A 328 -4.64 -1.31 5.26
CA ILE A 328 -5.94 -1.08 4.60
C ILE A 328 -7.05 -1.13 5.64
N PHE A 329 -7.19 -2.23 6.40
CA PHE A 329 -8.25 -2.39 7.39
C PHE A 329 -8.24 -1.28 8.45
N ARG A 330 -7.06 -0.87 8.92
CA ARG A 330 -6.91 0.23 9.88
C ARG A 330 -7.32 1.59 9.28
N LYS A 331 -6.96 1.87 8.03
CA LYS A 331 -7.29 3.13 7.33
C LYS A 331 -8.77 3.24 7.00
N VAL A 332 -9.40 2.15 6.54
CA VAL A 332 -10.85 2.09 6.32
C VAL A 332 -11.65 1.83 7.59
N GLN A 333 -11.00 1.66 8.74
CA GLN A 333 -11.65 1.45 10.05
C GLN A 333 -12.67 0.30 10.00
N LEU A 334 -12.29 -0.82 9.37
CA LEU A 334 -13.13 -2.02 9.30
C LEU A 334 -13.25 -2.64 10.71
N ASN A 335 -14.45 -3.06 11.09
CA ASN A 335 -14.70 -3.68 12.39
C ASN A 335 -15.57 -4.94 12.27
N HIS A 336 -15.66 -5.72 13.35
CA HIS A 336 -16.29 -7.04 13.37
C HIS A 336 -17.81 -7.08 13.07
N GLU A 337 -18.52 -5.95 13.18
CA GLU A 337 -19.97 -5.86 12.87
C GLU A 337 -20.24 -5.52 11.38
N GLN A 338 -19.18 -5.27 10.59
CA GLN A 338 -19.26 -4.87 9.18
C GLN A 338 -19.07 -6.04 8.20
N ILE A 339 -19.41 -5.81 6.93
CA ILE A 339 -19.24 -6.78 5.84
C ILE A 339 -18.10 -6.35 4.91
N PHE A 340 -17.15 -7.26 4.71
CA PHE A 340 -16.01 -7.13 3.80
C PHE A 340 -16.20 -8.01 2.55
N ILE A 341 -15.84 -7.48 1.38
CA ILE A 341 -15.87 -8.22 0.10
C ILE A 341 -14.55 -8.01 -0.65
N ASP A 342 -13.98 -9.07 -1.22
CA ASP A 342 -12.81 -9.04 -2.11
C ASP A 342 -13.19 -9.52 -3.52
N LEU A 343 -13.02 -8.66 -4.54
CA LEU A 343 -13.40 -8.94 -5.94
C LEU A 343 -12.16 -9.30 -6.77
N GLY A 344 -12.07 -10.57 -7.21
CA GLY A 344 -10.85 -11.16 -7.75
C GLY A 344 -9.94 -11.67 -6.63
N SER A 345 -10.51 -12.42 -5.68
CA SER A 345 -9.86 -12.77 -4.41
C SER A 345 -8.74 -13.81 -4.53
N GLY A 346 -8.49 -14.38 -5.72
CA GLY A 346 -7.48 -15.42 -5.91
C GLY A 346 -7.69 -16.61 -4.99
N VAL A 347 -6.65 -16.99 -4.24
CA VAL A 347 -6.72 -18.07 -3.24
C VAL A 347 -7.39 -17.66 -1.91
N GLY A 348 -7.98 -16.46 -1.84
CA GLY A 348 -8.77 -15.98 -0.69
C GLY A 348 -7.96 -15.37 0.47
N ASN A 349 -6.64 -15.18 0.33
CA ASN A 349 -5.74 -14.72 1.41
C ASN A 349 -6.25 -13.51 2.19
N VAL A 350 -6.77 -12.48 1.51
CA VAL A 350 -7.26 -11.25 2.16
C VAL A 350 -8.58 -11.48 2.90
N VAL A 351 -9.46 -12.35 2.37
CA VAL A 351 -10.73 -12.74 3.00
C VAL A 351 -10.48 -13.52 4.30
N LEU A 352 -9.49 -14.42 4.29
CA LEU A 352 -9.04 -15.13 5.50
C LEU A 352 -8.44 -14.16 6.52
N GLN A 353 -7.66 -13.17 6.07
CA GLN A 353 -7.13 -12.15 6.98
C GLN A 353 -8.23 -11.25 7.55
N ALA A 354 -9.24 -10.85 6.79
CA ALA A 354 -10.39 -10.08 7.29
C ALA A 354 -11.11 -10.83 8.43
N ALA A 355 -11.43 -12.10 8.20
CA ALA A 355 -12.07 -12.96 9.20
C ALA A 355 -11.18 -13.25 10.42
N LEU A 356 -9.85 -13.33 10.27
CA LEU A 356 -8.93 -13.59 11.39
C LEU A 356 -8.54 -12.32 12.16
N GLU A 357 -8.14 -11.26 11.48
CA GLU A 357 -7.66 -9.99 12.08
C GLU A 357 -8.81 -9.16 12.65
N ILE A 358 -9.90 -9.01 11.89
CA ILE A 358 -11.02 -8.13 12.24
C ILE A 358 -12.21 -8.91 12.80
N GLY A 359 -12.46 -10.13 12.32
CA GLY A 359 -13.59 -10.94 12.79
C GLY A 359 -14.93 -10.62 12.11
N CYS A 360 -14.90 -9.93 10.97
CA CYS A 360 -16.08 -9.51 10.19
C CYS A 360 -16.63 -10.62 9.26
N GLU A 361 -17.89 -10.47 8.82
CA GLU A 361 -18.45 -11.26 7.70
C GLU A 361 -17.65 -10.95 6.43
N SER A 362 -16.95 -11.95 5.91
CA SER A 362 -15.93 -11.80 4.87
C SER A 362 -16.25 -12.65 3.65
N TRP A 363 -16.35 -11.99 2.48
CA TRP A 363 -16.66 -12.61 1.20
C TRP A 363 -15.51 -12.46 0.20
N GLY A 364 -15.30 -13.47 -0.63
CA GLY A 364 -14.45 -13.41 -1.82
C GLY A 364 -15.15 -13.95 -3.05
N ILE A 365 -14.81 -13.43 -4.23
CA ILE A 365 -15.19 -14.03 -5.51
C ILE A 365 -13.99 -14.12 -6.45
N GLU A 366 -13.85 -15.28 -7.10
CA GLU A 366 -12.79 -15.59 -8.06
C GLU A 366 -13.37 -16.41 -9.22
N GLN A 367 -12.92 -16.14 -10.46
CA GLN A 367 -13.41 -16.83 -11.66
C GLN A 367 -12.49 -17.98 -12.12
N LEU A 368 -11.24 -17.98 -11.67
CA LEU A 368 -10.20 -18.91 -12.10
C LEU A 368 -10.29 -20.25 -11.34
N PRO A 369 -10.49 -21.40 -12.01
CA PRO A 369 -10.73 -22.68 -11.32
C PRO A 369 -9.61 -23.13 -10.38
N THR A 370 -8.34 -22.92 -10.74
CA THR A 370 -7.20 -23.35 -9.90
C THR A 370 -7.08 -22.53 -8.62
N PRO A 371 -7.14 -21.19 -8.63
CA PRO A 371 -7.37 -20.40 -7.42
C PRO A 371 -8.58 -20.84 -6.60
N CYS A 372 -9.73 -21.16 -7.23
CA CYS A 372 -10.92 -21.62 -6.49
C CYS A 372 -10.69 -22.94 -5.75
N GLU A 373 -10.12 -23.97 -6.40
CA GLU A 373 -9.72 -25.26 -5.77
C GLU A 373 -8.84 -25.01 -4.54
N LEU A 374 -7.85 -24.14 -4.69
CA LEU A 374 -6.90 -23.80 -3.64
C LEU A 374 -7.55 -23.00 -2.50
N ALA A 375 -8.43 -22.06 -2.81
CA ALA A 375 -9.12 -21.23 -1.84
C ALA A 375 -10.10 -22.05 -0.98
N GLU A 376 -10.81 -23.00 -1.58
CA GLU A 376 -11.68 -23.93 -0.86
C GLU A 376 -10.87 -24.82 0.12
N MET A 377 -9.70 -25.32 -0.31
CA MET A 377 -8.76 -25.98 0.60
C MET A 377 -8.27 -25.06 1.72
N GLN A 378 -7.93 -23.79 1.43
CA GLN A 378 -7.52 -22.83 2.46
C GLN A 378 -8.63 -22.60 3.48
N VAL A 379 -9.91 -22.55 3.08
CA VAL A 379 -11.05 -22.35 4.00
C VAL A 379 -11.26 -23.54 4.93
N GLN A 380 -11.09 -24.77 4.43
CA GLN A 380 -11.17 -25.99 5.25
C GLN A 380 -10.07 -26.00 6.31
N GLU A 381 -8.81 -25.82 5.89
CA GLU A 381 -7.65 -25.75 6.79
C GLU A 381 -7.75 -24.55 7.75
N PHE A 382 -8.21 -23.38 7.29
CA PHE A 382 -8.39 -22.18 8.12
C PHE A 382 -9.30 -22.43 9.31
N ARG A 383 -10.45 -23.08 9.12
CA ARG A 383 -11.43 -23.34 10.20
C ARG A 383 -10.82 -24.22 11.30
N ALA A 384 -10.20 -25.33 10.92
CA ALA A 384 -9.58 -26.24 11.88
C ALA A 384 -8.31 -25.64 12.51
N ARG A 385 -7.50 -24.90 11.74
CA ARG A 385 -6.28 -24.25 12.23
C ARG A 385 -6.58 -23.12 13.22
N THR A 386 -7.56 -22.26 12.97
CA THR A 386 -7.89 -21.17 13.92
C THR A 386 -8.49 -21.73 15.20
N GLN A 387 -9.29 -22.81 15.11
CA GLN A 387 -9.75 -23.56 16.29
C GLN A 387 -8.58 -24.24 17.04
N LEU A 388 -7.57 -24.79 16.35
CA LEU A 388 -6.34 -25.35 16.97
C LEU A 388 -5.58 -24.27 17.76
N TRP A 389 -5.48 -23.06 17.23
CA TRP A 389 -4.92 -21.89 17.92
C TRP A 389 -5.86 -21.29 19.00
N GLY A 390 -7.04 -21.88 19.26
CA GLY A 390 -8.00 -21.42 20.28
C GLY A 390 -8.80 -20.16 19.92
N LEU A 391 -8.79 -19.74 18.66
CA LEU A 391 -9.30 -18.45 18.21
C LEU A 391 -10.66 -18.53 17.53
N ASN A 392 -11.48 -17.50 17.78
CA ASN A 392 -12.76 -17.25 17.11
C ASN A 392 -12.58 -16.25 15.95
N THR A 393 -13.22 -16.52 14.82
CA THR A 393 -13.06 -15.75 13.57
C THR A 393 -14.41 -15.26 13.02
N GLY A 394 -14.34 -14.31 12.09
CA GLY A 394 -15.48 -13.96 11.24
C GLY A 394 -15.87 -15.11 10.31
N THR A 395 -17.04 -14.99 9.68
CA THR A 395 -17.49 -15.96 8.67
C THR A 395 -16.73 -15.74 7.37
N VAL A 396 -16.20 -16.83 6.79
CA VAL A 396 -15.55 -16.82 5.47
C VAL A 396 -16.46 -17.51 4.46
N ASN A 397 -16.78 -16.78 3.39
CA ASN A 397 -17.59 -17.24 2.27
C ASN A 397 -16.83 -16.97 0.97
N LEU A 398 -16.67 -17.98 0.11
CA LEU A 398 -16.02 -17.83 -1.19
C LEU A 398 -16.96 -18.26 -2.31
N LEU A 399 -16.91 -17.55 -3.43
CA LEU A 399 -17.74 -17.76 -4.61
C LEU A 399 -16.85 -18.04 -5.83
N ALA A 400 -17.22 -19.05 -6.61
CA ALA A 400 -16.58 -19.35 -7.89
C ALA A 400 -17.44 -18.76 -9.04
N GLY A 401 -16.90 -17.77 -9.77
CA GLY A 401 -17.57 -17.14 -10.90
C GLY A 401 -17.02 -15.75 -11.27
N ASP A 402 -17.49 -15.23 -12.40
CA ASP A 402 -17.19 -13.86 -12.83
C ASP A 402 -17.88 -12.84 -11.90
N MET A 403 -17.07 -12.00 -11.26
CA MET A 403 -17.51 -10.95 -10.34
C MET A 403 -18.55 -9.99 -10.95
N THR A 404 -18.56 -9.80 -12.27
CA THR A 404 -19.45 -8.86 -12.97
C THR A 404 -20.80 -9.45 -13.38
N THR A 405 -20.96 -10.78 -13.31
CA THR A 405 -22.20 -11.48 -13.73
C THR A 405 -22.76 -12.47 -12.69
N HIS A 406 -22.01 -12.81 -11.64
CA HIS A 406 -22.44 -13.76 -10.62
C HIS A 406 -23.67 -13.26 -9.83
N PRO A 407 -24.78 -14.05 -9.75
CA PRO A 407 -26.10 -13.54 -9.35
C PRO A 407 -26.19 -13.04 -7.90
N SER A 408 -25.33 -13.50 -6.99
CA SER A 408 -25.32 -13.03 -5.60
C SER A 408 -24.65 -11.67 -5.41
N ILE A 409 -23.83 -11.19 -6.36
CA ILE A 409 -22.98 -10.01 -6.15
C ILE A 409 -23.77 -8.71 -5.94
N PRO A 410 -24.85 -8.39 -6.70
CA PRO A 410 -25.63 -7.17 -6.45
C PRO A 410 -26.21 -7.11 -5.02
N ALA A 411 -26.75 -8.23 -4.53
CA ALA A 411 -27.31 -8.33 -3.17
C ALA A 411 -26.25 -8.25 -2.07
N LEU A 412 -25.00 -8.68 -2.35
CA LEU A 412 -23.87 -8.54 -1.44
C LEU A 412 -23.34 -7.09 -1.42
N LEU A 413 -23.22 -6.44 -2.59
CA LEU A 413 -22.76 -5.03 -2.70
C LEU A 413 -23.70 -4.07 -1.95
N GLN A 414 -25.01 -4.26 -2.02
CA GLN A 414 -25.99 -3.47 -1.27
C GLN A 414 -25.79 -3.54 0.27
N ARG A 415 -25.21 -4.64 0.77
CA ARG A 415 -24.91 -4.85 2.20
C ARG A 415 -23.50 -4.38 2.58
N ALA A 416 -22.55 -4.35 1.65
CA ALA A 416 -21.11 -4.19 1.91
C ALA A 416 -20.73 -2.87 2.60
N ASP A 417 -19.76 -2.91 3.52
CA ASP A 417 -19.14 -1.75 4.16
C ASP A 417 -17.78 -1.39 3.55
N VAL A 418 -17.04 -2.42 3.15
CA VAL A 418 -15.74 -2.31 2.49
C VAL A 418 -15.68 -3.33 1.36
N VAL A 419 -15.33 -2.87 0.17
CA VAL A 419 -15.03 -3.71 -1.00
C VAL A 419 -13.59 -3.49 -1.39
N LEU A 420 -12.82 -4.55 -1.58
CA LEU A 420 -11.47 -4.53 -2.13
C LEU A 420 -11.49 -4.98 -3.60
N VAL A 421 -10.65 -4.36 -4.42
CA VAL A 421 -10.31 -4.84 -5.77
C VAL A 421 -8.81 -4.67 -6.01
N ASN A 422 -8.09 -5.77 -6.26
CA ASN A 422 -6.70 -5.67 -6.74
C ASN A 422 -6.65 -5.37 -8.25
N ASN A 423 -7.14 -4.19 -8.65
CA ASN A 423 -7.27 -3.79 -10.06
C ASN A 423 -5.94 -3.39 -10.75
N GLN A 424 -4.78 -3.75 -10.18
CA GLN A 424 -3.45 -3.42 -10.72
C GLN A 424 -3.25 -3.92 -12.16
N ALA A 425 -3.68 -5.15 -12.46
CA ALA A 425 -3.61 -5.75 -13.79
C ALA A 425 -4.90 -5.61 -14.62
N PHE A 426 -5.96 -5.03 -14.06
CA PHE A 426 -7.27 -4.99 -14.72
C PHE A 426 -7.30 -3.97 -15.88
N GLN A 427 -7.92 -4.39 -16.98
CA GLN A 427 -8.16 -3.58 -18.18
C GLN A 427 -9.23 -2.47 -17.93
N PRO A 428 -9.25 -1.38 -18.72
CA PRO A 428 -10.17 -0.25 -18.53
C PRO A 428 -11.66 -0.67 -18.48
N ASP A 429 -12.13 -1.44 -19.47
CA ASP A 429 -13.52 -1.92 -19.59
C ASP A 429 -14.03 -2.65 -18.33
N LEU A 430 -13.14 -3.34 -17.61
CA LEU A 430 -13.48 -4.04 -16.37
C LEU A 430 -13.59 -3.06 -15.20
N ASN A 431 -12.73 -2.05 -15.14
CA ASN A 431 -12.83 -0.99 -14.13
C ASN A 431 -14.10 -0.15 -14.32
N ASP A 432 -14.49 0.16 -15.56
CA ASP A 432 -15.74 0.87 -15.85
C ASP A 432 -16.98 0.05 -15.47
N LYS A 433 -16.98 -1.27 -15.72
CA LYS A 433 -18.05 -2.17 -15.23
C LYS A 433 -18.12 -2.18 -13.70
N LEU A 434 -16.99 -2.31 -13.02
CA LEU A 434 -16.93 -2.29 -11.55
C LEU A 434 -17.41 -0.96 -10.97
N LEU A 435 -17.01 0.17 -11.56
CA LEU A 435 -17.48 1.51 -11.17
C LEU A 435 -19.00 1.64 -11.28
N ASN A 436 -19.61 1.07 -12.33
CA ASN A 436 -21.07 1.00 -12.46
C ASN A 436 -21.71 0.07 -11.41
N MET A 437 -21.12 -1.10 -11.11
CA MET A 437 -21.59 -1.98 -10.04
C MET A 437 -21.54 -1.31 -8.66
N PHE A 438 -20.57 -0.41 -8.42
CA PHE A 438 -20.50 0.37 -7.19
C PHE A 438 -21.62 1.43 -7.05
N LEU A 439 -22.51 1.58 -8.04
CA LEU A 439 -23.76 2.32 -7.88
C LEU A 439 -24.65 1.70 -6.79
N ASP A 440 -24.64 0.37 -6.63
CA ASP A 440 -25.46 -0.37 -5.66
C ASP A 440 -24.97 -0.27 -4.20
N LEU A 441 -23.76 0.25 -3.97
CA LEU A 441 -23.19 0.39 -2.62
C LEU A 441 -24.00 1.37 -1.75
N LYS A 442 -24.23 0.97 -0.48
CA LYS A 442 -24.83 1.85 0.54
C LYS A 442 -23.99 3.11 0.81
N PRO A 443 -24.58 4.27 1.12
CA PRO A 443 -23.83 5.47 1.49
C PRO A 443 -22.84 5.22 2.63
N GLY A 444 -21.63 5.77 2.51
CA GLY A 444 -20.53 5.54 3.46
C GLY A 444 -19.73 4.25 3.26
N ALA A 445 -20.16 3.33 2.38
CA ALA A 445 -19.34 2.19 1.98
C ALA A 445 -18.07 2.63 1.25
N ARG A 446 -17.00 1.83 1.34
CA ARG A 446 -15.65 2.20 0.90
C ARG A 446 -15.09 1.17 -0.08
N VAL A 447 -14.72 1.61 -1.27
CA VAL A 447 -14.00 0.79 -2.26
C VAL A 447 -12.50 1.04 -2.10
N VAL A 448 -11.71 -0.03 -1.96
CA VAL A 448 -10.26 -0.02 -1.88
C VAL A 448 -9.68 -0.56 -3.18
N SER A 449 -8.71 0.14 -3.77
CA SER A 449 -8.14 -0.24 -5.07
C SER A 449 -6.69 0.20 -5.24
N LEU A 450 -5.96 -0.39 -6.21
CA LEU A 450 -4.57 0.01 -6.55
C LEU A 450 -4.49 0.97 -7.74
N LYS A 451 -5.52 1.00 -8.61
CA LYS A 451 -5.77 2.08 -9.57
C LYS A 451 -6.99 2.91 -9.12
N PRO A 452 -6.97 4.24 -9.31
CA PRO A 452 -8.06 5.11 -8.88
C PRO A 452 -9.32 4.91 -9.73
N PHE A 453 -10.49 4.94 -9.10
CA PHE A 453 -11.80 4.95 -9.78
C PHE A 453 -12.31 6.37 -10.05
N VAL A 454 -11.88 7.37 -9.26
CA VAL A 454 -12.06 8.79 -9.55
C VAL A 454 -10.78 9.32 -10.20
N PRO A 455 -10.81 9.83 -11.45
CA PRO A 455 -9.61 10.32 -12.14
C PRO A 455 -8.90 11.45 -11.38
N VAL A 456 -7.56 11.44 -11.43
CA VAL A 456 -6.73 12.45 -10.75
C VAL A 456 -7.03 13.84 -11.32
N GLY A 457 -7.37 14.78 -10.44
CA GLY A 457 -7.73 16.15 -10.84
C GLY A 457 -9.17 16.32 -11.37
N HIS A 458 -10.02 15.28 -11.31
CA HIS A 458 -11.44 15.39 -11.63
C HIS A 458 -12.12 16.51 -10.83
N LYS A 459 -13.00 17.26 -11.50
CA LYS A 459 -13.80 18.35 -10.92
C LYS A 459 -15.21 18.29 -11.47
N MET A 460 -16.18 18.53 -10.60
CA MET A 460 -17.59 18.66 -10.99
C MET A 460 -17.82 19.93 -11.80
N ALA A 461 -18.52 19.76 -12.91
CA ALA A 461 -18.94 20.79 -13.86
C ALA A 461 -20.29 20.36 -14.47
N MET A 462 -21.09 21.29 -15.01
CA MET A 462 -22.38 20.91 -15.62
C MET A 462 -22.23 19.87 -16.75
N ARG A 463 -21.12 19.93 -17.51
CA ARG A 463 -20.80 18.95 -18.58
C ARG A 463 -20.53 17.51 -18.12
N ASN A 464 -20.33 17.28 -16.81
CA ASN A 464 -20.04 15.94 -16.27
C ASN A 464 -20.86 15.61 -15.02
N VAL A 465 -21.97 16.33 -14.77
CA VAL A 465 -22.73 16.25 -13.51
C VAL A 465 -23.34 14.87 -13.26
N ASP A 466 -23.76 14.18 -14.32
CA ASP A 466 -24.34 12.82 -14.28
C ASP A 466 -23.28 11.70 -14.22
N SER A 467 -21.99 12.04 -14.19
CA SER A 467 -20.91 11.04 -14.17
C SER A 467 -20.87 10.27 -12.85
N VAL A 468 -20.77 8.94 -12.92
CA VAL A 468 -20.78 8.02 -11.77
C VAL A 468 -19.71 8.36 -10.72
N VAL A 469 -18.55 8.87 -11.14
CA VAL A 469 -17.47 9.29 -10.21
C VAL A 469 -17.90 10.38 -9.22
N ASN A 470 -18.95 11.16 -9.52
CA ASN A 470 -19.51 12.19 -8.64
C ASN A 470 -20.30 11.63 -7.45
N GLN A 471 -20.44 10.30 -7.37
CA GLN A 471 -20.99 9.56 -6.23
C GLN A 471 -19.91 9.14 -5.22
N PHE A 472 -18.63 9.49 -5.46
CA PHE A 472 -17.49 9.04 -4.68
C PHE A 472 -16.54 10.17 -4.29
N VAL A 473 -16.07 10.14 -3.04
CA VAL A 473 -14.96 10.96 -2.54
C VAL A 473 -13.75 10.04 -2.35
N GLN A 474 -12.70 10.26 -3.13
CA GLN A 474 -11.52 9.39 -3.16
C GLN A 474 -10.32 10.00 -2.42
N GLN A 475 -9.66 9.18 -1.61
CA GLN A 475 -8.36 9.46 -0.99
C GLN A 475 -7.29 8.55 -1.62
N SER A 476 -6.04 9.02 -1.61
CA SER A 476 -4.86 8.28 -2.07
C SER A 476 -3.86 8.09 -0.93
N PHE A 477 -3.21 6.93 -0.91
CA PHE A 477 -2.20 6.51 0.05
C PHE A 477 -1.05 5.82 -0.68
N GLU A 478 0.10 5.73 -0.04
CA GLU A 478 1.28 5.02 -0.54
C GLU A 478 1.36 3.62 0.07
N TYR A 479 1.99 2.68 -0.65
CA TYR A 479 2.44 1.39 -0.12
C TYR A 479 3.93 1.19 -0.41
N PHE A 480 4.61 0.52 0.52
CA PHE A 480 6.07 0.43 0.60
C PHE A 480 6.61 -0.98 0.28
N SER A 481 7.93 -1.19 0.41
CA SER A 481 8.55 -2.52 0.30
C SER A 481 7.87 -3.56 1.23
N GLU A 482 7.86 -4.82 0.79
CA GLU A 482 7.18 -5.96 1.47
C GLU A 482 5.66 -5.82 1.64
N MET A 483 4.98 -4.91 0.92
CA MET A 483 3.52 -4.75 0.94
C MET A 483 2.76 -5.45 -0.20
N VAL A 484 3.42 -5.76 -1.33
CA VAL A 484 2.86 -6.51 -2.47
C VAL A 484 3.87 -7.52 -3.01
N SER A 485 3.42 -8.64 -3.59
CA SER A 485 4.37 -9.67 -4.07
C SER A 485 5.19 -9.22 -5.29
N TRP A 486 4.63 -8.44 -6.20
CA TRP A 486 5.25 -8.11 -7.49
C TRP A 486 6.23 -6.91 -7.46
N SER A 487 6.46 -6.25 -6.33
CA SER A 487 7.39 -5.12 -6.22
C SER A 487 8.25 -5.19 -4.96
N ALA A 488 9.55 -5.46 -5.15
CA ALA A 488 10.52 -5.45 -4.05
C ALA A 488 10.81 -4.05 -3.51
N GLN A 489 10.71 -3.02 -4.37
CA GLN A 489 10.89 -1.62 -3.98
C GLN A 489 9.65 -1.08 -3.26
N GLY A 490 8.46 -1.35 -3.80
CA GLY A 490 7.19 -0.85 -3.28
C GLY A 490 7.17 0.68 -3.27
N ASN A 491 7.02 1.29 -4.44
CA ASN A 491 6.81 2.74 -4.58
C ASN A 491 5.48 2.97 -5.31
N GLY A 492 4.40 2.44 -4.74
CA GLY A 492 3.09 2.39 -5.37
C GLY A 492 2.02 3.13 -4.58
N HIS A 493 0.90 3.40 -5.25
CA HIS A 493 -0.26 4.06 -4.65
C HIS A 493 -1.43 3.08 -4.51
N TRP A 494 -2.28 3.35 -3.52
CA TRP A 494 -3.57 2.70 -3.35
C TRP A 494 -4.60 3.73 -2.88
N TYR A 495 -5.88 3.43 -3.07
CA TYR A 495 -6.96 4.40 -3.02
C TYR A 495 -8.11 3.91 -2.17
N VAL A 496 -8.83 4.85 -1.56
CA VAL A 496 -10.11 4.60 -0.87
C VAL A 496 -11.16 5.55 -1.43
N ALA A 497 -12.08 5.02 -2.23
CA ALA A 497 -13.24 5.74 -2.75
C ALA A 497 -14.45 5.50 -1.83
N THR A 498 -14.85 6.53 -1.08
CA THR A 498 -16.02 6.47 -0.18
C THR A 498 -17.27 6.89 -0.95
N LYS A 499 -18.34 6.09 -0.87
CA LYS A 499 -19.65 6.38 -1.46
C LYS A 499 -20.29 7.58 -0.76
N ASP A 500 -20.25 8.75 -1.40
CA ASP A 500 -20.73 10.02 -0.85
C ASP A 500 -21.27 10.95 -1.94
N ALA A 501 -22.60 11.10 -1.97
CA ALA A 501 -23.32 11.97 -2.90
C ALA A 501 -23.52 13.42 -2.39
N ARG A 502 -22.95 13.78 -1.23
CA ARG A 502 -23.09 15.14 -0.67
C ARG A 502 -22.43 16.21 -1.55
N PRO A 503 -21.21 16.02 -2.11
CA PRO A 503 -20.59 17.03 -2.98
C PRO A 503 -21.42 17.32 -4.24
N SER A 504 -21.95 16.28 -4.88
CA SER A 504 -22.81 16.41 -6.06
C SER A 504 -24.17 17.04 -5.76
N SER A 505 -24.76 16.70 -4.61
CA SER A 505 -26.00 17.34 -4.12
C SER A 505 -25.81 18.84 -3.82
N VAL A 506 -24.68 19.21 -3.19
CA VAL A 506 -24.33 20.61 -2.92
C VAL A 506 -24.05 21.38 -4.22
N PHE A 507 -23.34 20.78 -5.18
CA PHE A 507 -23.08 21.37 -6.49
C PHE A 507 -24.37 21.67 -7.26
N LEU A 508 -25.28 20.69 -7.35
CA LEU A 508 -26.60 20.86 -8.00
C LEU A 508 -27.46 21.91 -7.30
N THR A 509 -27.46 21.95 -5.97
CA THR A 509 -28.20 22.95 -5.19
C THR A 509 -27.63 24.35 -5.41
N THR A 510 -26.30 24.50 -5.42
CA THR A 510 -25.62 25.78 -5.65
C THR A 510 -26.02 26.37 -6.99
N ILE A 511 -26.01 25.57 -8.08
CA ILE A 511 -26.36 26.06 -9.42
C ILE A 511 -27.84 26.39 -9.55
N ARG A 512 -28.74 25.63 -8.89
CA ARG A 512 -30.18 25.97 -8.83
C ARG A 512 -30.46 27.28 -8.08
N LEU A 513 -29.55 27.72 -7.20
CA LEU A 513 -29.65 28.97 -6.44
C LEU A 513 -28.97 30.16 -7.13
N VAL A 514 -28.25 29.97 -8.24
CA VAL A 514 -27.76 31.10 -9.05
C VAL A 514 -28.94 31.70 -9.82
N PRO A 515 -29.34 32.96 -9.54
CA PRO A 515 -30.45 33.57 -10.26
C PRO A 515 -30.09 33.77 -11.72
N HIS A 516 -30.91 33.25 -12.64
CA HIS A 516 -30.77 33.56 -14.06
C HIS A 516 -30.85 35.08 -14.29
N PRO A 517 -29.97 35.67 -15.12
CA PRO A 517 -30.06 37.08 -15.45
C PRO A 517 -31.42 37.40 -16.08
N PRO A 518 -32.03 38.56 -15.76
CA PRO A 518 -33.40 38.87 -16.15
C PRO A 518 -33.55 38.85 -17.68
N LYS A 519 -34.55 38.11 -18.17
CA LYS A 519 -34.84 37.97 -19.61
C LYS A 519 -35.04 39.36 -20.23
N ARG A 520 -34.05 39.82 -21.00
CA ARG A 520 -34.03 41.11 -21.70
C ARG A 520 -35.31 41.25 -22.53
N LYS A 521 -36.16 42.22 -22.16
CA LYS A 521 -37.48 42.43 -22.80
C LYS A 521 -37.30 42.61 -24.31
N GLN A 522 -38.02 41.81 -25.10
CA GLN A 522 -38.09 42.03 -26.56
C GLN A 522 -38.95 43.27 -26.84
N PRO A 523 -38.58 44.09 -27.86
CA PRO A 523 -39.44 45.18 -28.32
C PRO A 523 -40.72 44.63 -28.99
N PRO A 524 -41.82 45.40 -29.04
CA PRO A 524 -43.10 44.94 -29.57
C PRO A 524 -43.03 44.64 -31.07
N ALA A 525 -43.65 43.54 -31.48
CA ALA A 525 -43.68 43.11 -32.88
C ALA A 525 -44.70 43.91 -33.71
N SER A 526 -44.29 44.34 -34.91
CA SER A 526 -45.19 44.95 -35.89
C SER A 526 -45.99 43.87 -36.66
N THR A 527 -47.26 44.16 -36.91
CA THR A 527 -48.21 43.19 -37.49
C THR A 527 -48.17 43.14 -39.02
N ARG A 528 -48.00 41.94 -39.59
CA ARG A 528 -48.81 41.41 -40.71
C ARG A 528 -48.54 39.91 -40.91
N GLY A 529 -49.55 39.16 -41.34
CA GLY A 529 -49.52 37.69 -41.35
C GLY A 529 -49.62 37.05 -42.74
N ALA A 530 -49.10 35.83 -42.83
CA ALA A 530 -49.26 34.87 -43.92
C ALA A 530 -49.15 33.44 -43.32
N PRO A 531 -49.65 32.37 -43.98
CA PRO A 531 -49.92 31.09 -43.31
C PRO A 531 -48.69 30.19 -43.05
N LYS A 532 -48.91 29.20 -42.18
CA LYS A 532 -47.88 28.35 -41.55
C LYS A 532 -47.67 27.01 -42.30
N PRO A 533 -46.44 26.67 -42.74
CA PRO A 533 -46.09 25.31 -43.19
C PRO A 533 -45.86 24.34 -41.99
N PRO A 534 -45.83 23.01 -42.23
CA PRO A 534 -45.78 22.01 -41.16
C PRO A 534 -44.46 21.97 -40.37
N ALA A 535 -44.45 21.21 -39.27
CA ALA A 535 -43.39 21.19 -38.27
C ALA A 535 -42.03 20.73 -38.82
N ALA A 536 -40.98 21.47 -38.47
CA ALA A 536 -39.58 21.13 -38.72
C ALA A 536 -38.86 20.72 -37.43
N ALA A 537 -37.69 20.09 -37.59
CA ALA A 537 -36.82 19.60 -36.52
C ALA A 537 -36.40 20.70 -35.50
N PRO A 538 -35.96 20.34 -34.28
CA PRO A 538 -35.53 21.31 -33.27
C PRO A 538 -34.42 22.25 -33.78
N PRO A 539 -34.40 23.52 -33.31
CA PRO A 539 -33.56 24.56 -33.90
C PRO A 539 -32.08 24.34 -33.57
N THR A 540 -31.27 24.18 -34.61
CA THR A 540 -29.80 24.17 -34.48
C THR A 540 -29.29 25.57 -34.13
N LYS A 541 -28.39 25.67 -33.15
CA LYS A 541 -27.76 26.93 -32.73
C LYS A 541 -27.02 27.55 -33.93
N ARG A 542 -27.42 28.76 -34.36
CA ARG A 542 -26.72 29.50 -35.43
C ARG A 542 -25.40 30.08 -34.88
N ARG A 543 -24.26 29.61 -35.40
CA ARG A 543 -22.92 30.21 -35.17
C ARG A 543 -22.92 31.69 -35.57
N SER A 544 -22.24 32.54 -34.80
CA SER A 544 -22.07 33.96 -35.15
C SER A 544 -21.15 34.17 -36.37
N LYS A 545 -20.84 35.44 -36.67
CA LYS A 545 -19.81 35.81 -37.66
C LYS A 545 -18.40 35.46 -37.14
N LEU A 546 -18.09 35.88 -35.91
CA LEU A 546 -16.80 35.67 -35.25
C LEU A 546 -16.46 34.18 -35.07
N ALA A 547 -17.46 33.34 -34.72
CA ALA A 547 -17.26 31.90 -34.63
C ALA A 547 -17.01 31.20 -35.99
N LYS A 548 -17.49 31.78 -37.10
CA LYS A 548 -17.13 31.28 -38.44
C LYS A 548 -15.71 31.68 -38.81
N GLU A 549 -15.32 32.92 -38.48
CA GLU A 549 -13.99 33.46 -38.74
C GLU A 549 -12.89 32.70 -37.98
N HIS A 550 -13.20 32.19 -36.78
CA HIS A 550 -12.31 31.35 -35.99
C HIS A 550 -12.60 29.83 -36.04
N ASN A 551 -13.42 29.34 -36.97
CA ASN A 551 -13.78 27.91 -37.15
C ASN A 551 -14.40 27.20 -35.92
N LEU A 552 -14.98 27.95 -34.98
CA LEU A 552 -15.57 27.43 -33.74
C LEU A 552 -16.93 26.76 -33.97
N THR A 553 -17.26 25.72 -33.20
CA THR A 553 -18.63 25.18 -33.08
C THR A 553 -19.52 26.14 -32.27
N PRO A 554 -20.87 26.01 -32.33
CA PRO A 554 -21.77 26.86 -31.53
C PRO A 554 -21.56 26.70 -30.01
N ASP A 555 -21.05 25.54 -29.60
CA ASP A 555 -20.83 25.19 -28.20
C ASP A 555 -19.44 25.60 -27.71
N GLN A 556 -18.42 25.59 -28.58
CA GLN A 556 -17.13 26.25 -28.29
C GLN A 556 -17.30 27.78 -28.21
N GLU A 557 -18.10 28.38 -29.09
CA GLU A 557 -18.47 29.79 -29.02
C GLU A 557 -19.16 30.12 -27.68
N ALA A 558 -20.06 29.24 -27.22
CA ALA A 558 -20.72 29.40 -25.93
C ALA A 558 -19.76 29.23 -24.74
N GLU A 559 -18.84 28.26 -24.77
CA GLU A 559 -17.84 28.04 -23.71
C GLU A 559 -16.89 29.26 -23.58
N ILE A 560 -16.46 29.85 -24.71
CA ILE A 560 -15.65 31.07 -24.73
C ILE A 560 -16.44 32.30 -24.25
N ALA A 561 -17.71 32.44 -24.63
CA ALA A 561 -18.58 33.52 -24.16
C ALA A 561 -18.84 33.46 -22.64
N GLU A 562 -19.13 32.26 -22.12
CA GLU A 562 -19.37 32.03 -20.69
C GLU A 562 -18.10 32.29 -19.86
N ALA A 563 -16.95 31.76 -20.31
CA ALA A 563 -15.68 32.00 -19.64
C ALA A 563 -15.28 33.48 -19.64
N PHE A 564 -15.47 34.21 -20.75
CA PHE A 564 -15.20 35.65 -20.79
C PHE A 564 -16.14 36.44 -19.87
N SER A 565 -17.44 36.10 -19.88
CA SER A 565 -18.45 36.76 -19.03
C SER A 565 -18.26 36.51 -17.53
N LEU A 566 -17.56 35.43 -17.14
CA LEU A 566 -17.27 35.10 -15.74
C LEU A 566 -16.19 36.02 -15.13
N PHE A 567 -15.30 36.60 -15.95
CA PHE A 567 -14.20 37.46 -15.50
C PHE A 567 -14.31 38.91 -16.02
N SER A 568 -15.40 39.27 -16.70
CA SER A 568 -15.68 40.64 -17.14
C SER A 568 -16.25 41.49 -16.01
N ALA A 569 -15.75 42.71 -15.83
CA ALA A 569 -16.31 43.65 -14.85
C ALA A 569 -17.71 44.14 -15.27
N PRO A 570 -18.68 44.26 -14.35
CA PRO A 570 -20.05 44.69 -14.64
C PRO A 570 -20.17 46.23 -14.73
N ASP A 571 -19.39 46.84 -15.63
CA ASP A 571 -19.35 48.30 -15.85
C ASP A 571 -20.19 48.70 -17.09
N ASP A 572 -21.13 49.65 -16.94
CA ASP A 572 -22.10 50.03 -17.98
C ASP A 572 -21.52 51.03 -19.02
N THR A 573 -20.47 50.62 -19.73
CA THR A 573 -19.86 51.38 -20.84
C THR A 573 -19.54 50.49 -22.04
N ALA A 574 -19.54 51.08 -23.25
CA ALA A 574 -19.69 50.36 -24.52
C ALA A 574 -18.53 49.41 -24.94
N HIS A 575 -17.48 49.28 -24.13
CA HIS A 575 -16.30 48.45 -24.41
C HIS A 575 -15.92 47.57 -23.19
N GLY A 576 -16.92 46.94 -22.56
CA GLY A 576 -16.71 46.00 -21.46
C GLY A 576 -15.75 44.87 -21.84
N GLY A 577 -14.67 44.73 -21.07
CA GLY A 577 -13.59 43.77 -21.33
C GLY A 577 -12.88 43.30 -20.04
N ILE A 578 -12.32 42.09 -20.11
CA ILE A 578 -11.62 41.42 -19.00
C ILE A 578 -10.26 42.10 -18.75
N ALA A 579 -9.82 42.17 -17.49
CA ALA A 579 -8.49 42.71 -17.17
C ALA A 579 -7.38 41.74 -17.62
N THR A 580 -6.21 42.25 -18.03
CA THR A 580 -5.09 41.41 -18.47
C THR A 580 -4.57 40.44 -17.40
N SER A 581 -4.74 40.76 -16.11
CA SER A 581 -4.48 39.83 -14.99
C SER A 581 -5.34 38.57 -15.04
N GLU A 582 -6.56 38.68 -15.56
CA GLU A 582 -7.56 37.61 -15.56
C GLU A 582 -7.44 36.69 -16.78
N ILE A 583 -6.71 37.08 -17.83
CA ILE A 583 -6.49 36.27 -19.05
C ILE A 583 -5.99 34.86 -18.70
N ARG A 584 -5.06 34.73 -17.74
CA ARG A 584 -4.56 33.43 -17.27
C ARG A 584 -5.69 32.60 -16.63
N ARG A 585 -6.61 33.22 -15.89
CA ARG A 585 -7.75 32.53 -15.24
C ARG A 585 -8.82 32.14 -16.26
N CYS A 586 -9.09 33.00 -17.25
CA CYS A 586 -10.00 32.72 -18.37
C CYS A 586 -9.52 31.50 -19.18
N LEU A 587 -8.24 31.46 -19.57
CA LEU A 587 -7.65 30.33 -20.31
C LEU A 587 -7.57 29.04 -19.48
N VAL A 588 -7.40 29.15 -18.16
CA VAL A 588 -7.52 28.01 -17.23
C VAL A 588 -8.96 27.50 -17.14
N ALA A 589 -9.97 28.38 -17.12
CA ALA A 589 -11.38 27.99 -17.10
C ALA A 589 -11.81 27.26 -18.39
N LEU A 590 -11.31 27.71 -19.55
CA LEU A 590 -11.42 27.00 -20.84
C LEU A 590 -10.60 25.70 -20.93
N ASN A 591 -9.88 25.33 -19.86
CA ASN A 591 -9.00 24.17 -19.80
C ASN A 591 -8.00 24.15 -20.98
N ALA A 592 -7.44 25.32 -21.29
CA ALA A 592 -6.41 25.53 -22.30
C ALA A 592 -5.34 26.54 -21.79
N PRO A 593 -4.68 26.23 -20.65
CA PRO A 593 -3.79 27.18 -19.97
C PRO A 593 -2.56 27.56 -20.81
N PRO A 594 -1.93 28.71 -20.49
CA PRO A 594 -0.57 29.00 -20.95
C PRO A 594 0.44 28.03 -20.31
N ALA A 595 1.28 27.41 -21.13
CA ALA A 595 2.20 26.33 -20.75
C ALA A 595 3.38 26.83 -19.90
N ASN A 596 3.80 28.08 -20.10
CA ASN A 596 4.86 28.73 -19.32
C ASN A 596 4.60 30.26 -19.23
N GLN A 597 5.54 31.03 -18.69
CA GLN A 597 5.38 32.49 -18.58
C GLN A 597 5.80 33.25 -19.85
N ALA A 598 6.62 32.67 -20.74
CA ALA A 598 6.95 33.30 -22.02
C ALA A 598 5.74 33.31 -22.96
N GLU A 599 5.07 32.16 -23.13
CA GLU A 599 3.83 32.06 -23.91
C GLU A 599 2.72 32.95 -23.32
N MET A 600 2.64 33.09 -21.98
CA MET A 600 1.72 34.06 -21.35
C MET A 600 2.04 35.51 -21.74
N ASN A 601 3.32 35.87 -21.86
CA ASN A 601 3.73 37.21 -22.28
C ASN A 601 3.43 37.46 -23.78
N GLU A 602 3.62 36.44 -24.63
CA GLU A 602 3.27 36.47 -26.07
C GLU A 602 1.76 36.59 -26.28
N ILE A 603 0.96 35.83 -25.53
CA ILE A 603 -0.49 35.97 -25.48
C ILE A 603 -0.89 37.39 -25.10
N LEU A 604 -0.32 37.96 -24.03
CA LEU A 604 -0.61 39.34 -23.60
C LEU A 604 -0.22 40.38 -24.67
N ALA A 605 0.94 40.23 -25.31
CA ALA A 605 1.35 41.10 -26.41
C ALA A 605 0.45 40.99 -27.66
N THR A 606 -0.27 39.87 -27.81
CA THR A 606 -1.22 39.62 -28.90
C THR A 606 -2.62 40.19 -28.61
N VAL A 607 -3.09 40.11 -27.36
CA VAL A 607 -4.46 40.56 -26.97
C VAL A 607 -4.54 41.99 -26.43
N ASP A 608 -3.41 42.57 -25.98
CA ASP A 608 -3.30 43.94 -25.49
C ASP A 608 -1.96 44.59 -25.92
N PRO A 609 -1.71 44.75 -27.24
CA PRO A 609 -0.44 45.28 -27.75
C PRO A 609 -0.15 46.72 -27.29
N GLU A 610 -1.21 47.51 -27.05
CA GLU A 610 -1.12 48.90 -26.59
C GLU A 610 -0.95 49.02 -25.06
N ARG A 611 -1.04 47.90 -24.31
CA ARG A 611 -1.00 47.84 -22.83
C ARG A 611 -2.10 48.68 -22.15
N THR A 612 -3.30 48.65 -22.72
CA THR A 612 -4.51 49.27 -22.17
C THR A 612 -4.94 48.67 -20.82
N GLY A 613 -4.50 47.45 -20.50
CA GLY A 613 -4.85 46.71 -19.31
C GLY A 613 -6.18 45.94 -19.38
N ARG A 614 -6.93 46.07 -20.48
CA ARG A 614 -8.20 45.36 -20.71
C ARG A 614 -8.27 44.75 -22.10
N VAL A 615 -8.92 43.58 -22.21
CA VAL A 615 -9.04 42.80 -23.44
C VAL A 615 -10.51 42.70 -23.84
N GLY A 616 -10.81 43.15 -25.06
CA GLY A 616 -12.14 43.02 -25.66
C GLY A 616 -12.44 41.58 -26.10
N TYR A 617 -13.73 41.24 -26.20
CA TYR A 617 -14.18 39.86 -26.48
C TYR A 617 -13.58 39.30 -27.79
N GLU A 618 -13.54 40.10 -28.85
CA GLU A 618 -13.05 39.67 -30.17
C GLU A 618 -11.57 39.23 -30.13
N TYR A 619 -10.71 39.99 -29.45
CA TYR A 619 -9.29 39.66 -29.24
C TYR A 619 -9.10 38.41 -28.37
N PHE A 620 -9.94 38.24 -27.34
CA PHE A 620 -9.90 37.03 -26.50
C PHE A 620 -10.34 35.78 -27.27
N VAL A 621 -11.41 35.86 -28.08
CA VAL A 621 -11.91 34.74 -28.90
C VAL A 621 -10.85 34.24 -29.86
N ALA A 622 -10.06 35.12 -30.48
CA ALA A 622 -8.98 34.71 -31.38
C ALA A 622 -7.94 33.82 -30.68
N VAL A 623 -7.44 34.21 -29.51
CA VAL A 623 -6.45 33.42 -28.75
C VAL A 623 -7.09 32.18 -28.12
N ALA A 624 -8.32 32.27 -27.60
CA ALA A 624 -9.05 31.14 -27.07
C ALA A 624 -9.29 30.06 -28.14
N ALA A 625 -9.67 30.45 -29.36
CA ALA A 625 -9.83 29.54 -30.50
C ALA A 625 -8.51 28.84 -30.86
N LEU A 626 -7.41 29.59 -31.00
CA LEU A 626 -6.09 29.02 -31.29
C LEU A 626 -5.64 28.05 -30.19
N LYS A 627 -5.85 28.40 -28.91
CA LYS A 627 -5.54 27.53 -27.76
C LYS A 627 -6.39 26.25 -27.73
N MET A 628 -7.68 26.34 -28.01
CA MET A 628 -8.58 25.18 -28.07
C MET A 628 -8.29 24.30 -29.30
N GLN A 629 -7.92 24.89 -30.43
CA GLN A 629 -7.52 24.17 -31.65
C GLN A 629 -6.16 23.48 -31.49
N ALA A 630 -5.17 24.13 -30.88
CA ALA A 630 -3.90 23.50 -30.52
C ALA A 630 -4.11 22.31 -29.56
N ARG A 631 -5.06 22.41 -28.62
CA ARG A 631 -5.47 21.31 -27.75
C ARG A 631 -6.23 20.20 -28.50
N GLN A 632 -7.02 20.52 -29.52
CA GLN A 632 -7.76 19.52 -30.32
C GLN A 632 -6.87 18.79 -31.33
N ALA A 633 -5.91 19.48 -31.95
CA ALA A 633 -4.81 18.85 -32.69
C ALA A 633 -3.96 17.95 -31.75
N GLY A 634 -3.63 18.47 -30.55
CA GLY A 634 -3.05 17.70 -29.45
C GLY A 634 -3.95 16.60 -28.87
N GLY A 635 -5.17 16.41 -29.39
CA GLY A 635 -6.06 15.30 -29.06
C GLY A 635 -5.90 14.07 -29.98
N GLY A 636 -5.17 14.18 -31.09
CA GLY A 636 -4.78 13.06 -31.96
C GLY A 636 -3.30 12.68 -31.87
N GLY A 637 -2.45 13.54 -31.31
CA GLY A 637 -0.99 13.42 -31.31
C GLY A 637 -0.40 12.44 -30.28
N GLY A 638 -1.09 11.33 -29.95
CA GLY A 638 -0.54 10.29 -29.07
C GLY A 638 0.67 9.63 -29.70
N GLU A 639 0.48 9.02 -30.88
CA GLU A 639 1.52 8.39 -31.69
C GLU A 639 2.64 9.38 -32.08
N GLU A 640 2.32 10.65 -32.35
CA GLU A 640 3.33 11.63 -32.79
C GLU A 640 4.20 12.13 -31.62
N ARG A 641 3.63 12.30 -30.42
CA ARG A 641 4.42 12.57 -29.20
C ARG A 641 5.24 11.37 -28.78
N GLU A 642 4.67 10.17 -28.81
CA GLU A 642 5.40 8.94 -28.57
C GLU A 642 6.57 8.82 -29.54
N ARG A 643 6.35 9.03 -30.84
CA ARG A 643 7.38 9.01 -31.88
C ARG A 643 8.45 10.10 -31.71
N GLU A 644 8.10 11.25 -31.15
CA GLU A 644 9.06 12.27 -30.70
C GLU A 644 9.86 11.83 -29.46
N GLU A 645 9.22 11.24 -28.45
CA GLU A 645 9.85 10.82 -27.21
C GLU A 645 10.75 9.59 -27.41
N VAL A 646 10.31 8.61 -28.19
CA VAL A 646 11.13 7.52 -28.75
C VAL A 646 12.30 8.09 -29.55
N GLY A 647 12.08 9.11 -30.40
CA GLY A 647 13.15 9.77 -31.15
C GLY A 647 14.16 10.53 -30.27
N ARG A 648 13.71 11.12 -29.15
CA ARG A 648 14.59 11.73 -28.13
C ARG A 648 15.36 10.66 -27.36
N ALA A 649 14.72 9.58 -26.94
CA ALA A 649 15.34 8.45 -26.25
C ALA A 649 16.40 7.76 -27.13
N PHE A 650 16.09 7.46 -28.40
CA PHE A 650 17.03 6.89 -29.36
C PHE A 650 18.30 7.76 -29.48
N ARG A 651 18.14 9.09 -29.59
CA ARG A 651 19.26 10.04 -29.62
C ARG A 651 20.09 10.09 -28.34
N LEU A 652 19.54 9.74 -27.17
CA LEU A 652 20.37 9.58 -25.95
C LEU A 652 21.30 8.37 -26.06
N PHE A 653 20.79 7.24 -26.57
CA PHE A 653 21.61 6.05 -26.82
C PHE A 653 22.64 6.28 -27.96
N THR A 654 22.34 7.06 -29.00
CA THR A 654 23.28 7.32 -30.10
C THR A 654 24.22 8.53 -29.90
N LEU A 655 24.18 9.24 -28.76
CA LEU A 655 24.90 10.51 -28.53
C LEU A 655 24.54 11.62 -29.55
N GLY A 656 23.24 11.81 -29.80
CA GLY A 656 22.71 12.88 -30.65
C GLY A 656 22.82 12.63 -32.16
N ARG A 657 23.38 11.50 -32.60
CA ARG A 657 23.40 11.10 -34.01
C ARG A 657 21.97 10.77 -34.47
N GLU A 658 21.43 11.55 -35.40
CA GLU A 658 20.07 11.38 -35.91
C GLU A 658 19.92 10.16 -36.84
N GLU A 659 20.98 9.86 -37.60
CA GLU A 659 21.11 8.64 -38.38
C GLU A 659 22.17 7.72 -37.76
N GLY A 660 21.82 6.44 -37.59
CA GLY A 660 22.67 5.43 -36.97
C GLY A 660 21.88 4.30 -36.34
N VAL A 661 22.61 3.34 -35.75
CA VAL A 661 22.07 2.20 -34.98
C VAL A 661 22.70 2.19 -33.59
N ILE A 662 21.98 1.67 -32.59
CA ILE A 662 22.51 1.49 -31.24
C ILE A 662 23.37 0.22 -31.22
N GLY A 663 24.70 0.39 -31.18
CA GLY A 663 25.65 -0.72 -31.15
C GLY A 663 26.01 -1.17 -29.72
N LEU A 664 26.71 -2.30 -29.62
CA LEU A 664 27.27 -2.81 -28.35
C LEU A 664 28.12 -1.75 -27.62
N GLY A 665 28.85 -0.92 -28.36
CA GLY A 665 29.63 0.19 -27.80
C GLY A 665 28.79 1.30 -27.15
N ASP A 666 27.55 1.50 -27.62
CA ASP A 666 26.61 2.44 -27.02
C ASP A 666 25.95 1.83 -25.76
N LEU A 667 25.49 0.57 -25.83
CA LEU A 667 24.94 -0.14 -24.67
C LEU A 667 25.97 -0.27 -23.53
N ARG A 668 27.22 -0.65 -23.84
CA ARG A 668 28.31 -0.77 -22.85
C ARG A 668 28.69 0.58 -22.24
N ARG A 669 28.44 1.71 -22.92
CA ARG A 669 28.57 3.06 -22.35
C ARG A 669 27.43 3.35 -21.36
N VAL A 670 26.18 3.11 -21.77
CA VAL A 670 24.99 3.37 -20.94
C VAL A 670 25.01 2.54 -19.66
N ALA A 671 25.30 1.23 -19.74
CA ALA A 671 25.43 0.37 -18.55
C ALA A 671 26.45 0.92 -17.54
N ARG A 672 27.61 1.41 -18.02
CA ARG A 672 28.65 2.02 -17.19
C ARG A 672 28.22 3.37 -16.58
N GLU A 673 27.42 4.16 -17.29
CA GLU A 673 26.85 5.43 -16.79
C GLU A 673 25.78 5.17 -15.71
N LEU A 674 24.99 4.10 -15.87
CA LEU A 674 24.03 3.60 -14.87
C LEU A 674 24.69 2.84 -13.69
N ARG A 675 25.98 2.51 -13.81
CA ARG A 675 26.79 1.69 -12.88
C ARG A 675 26.34 0.23 -12.75
N GLU A 676 25.82 -0.35 -13.82
CA GLU A 676 25.42 -1.74 -13.90
C GLU A 676 26.51 -2.61 -14.55
N GLU A 677 26.88 -3.72 -13.90
CA GLU A 677 27.84 -4.70 -14.44
C GLU A 677 27.13 -5.70 -15.35
N VAL A 678 26.97 -5.34 -16.63
CA VAL A 678 26.34 -6.18 -17.66
C VAL A 678 27.41 -6.93 -18.48
N PRO A 679 27.45 -8.28 -18.48
CA PRO A 679 28.40 -9.05 -19.29
C PRO A 679 28.17 -8.88 -20.80
N GLU A 680 29.25 -8.94 -21.59
CA GLU A 680 29.22 -8.72 -23.04
C GLU A 680 28.20 -9.62 -23.77
N ALA A 681 28.11 -10.90 -23.39
CA ALA A 681 27.13 -11.83 -23.97
C ALA A 681 25.67 -11.39 -23.76
N VAL A 682 25.36 -10.72 -22.65
CA VAL A 682 24.01 -10.19 -22.38
C VAL A 682 23.74 -8.96 -23.27
N LEU A 683 24.76 -8.13 -23.53
CA LEU A 683 24.65 -7.01 -24.48
C LEU A 683 24.45 -7.52 -25.92
N GLU A 684 25.14 -8.59 -26.30
CA GLU A 684 24.90 -9.28 -27.58
C GLU A 684 23.50 -9.88 -27.67
N ASP A 685 23.03 -10.56 -26.62
CA ASP A 685 21.68 -11.12 -26.58
C ASP A 685 20.61 -10.03 -26.67
N MET A 686 20.76 -8.90 -25.98
CA MET A 686 19.87 -7.73 -26.08
C MET A 686 19.80 -7.16 -27.50
N VAL A 687 20.92 -7.01 -28.20
CA VAL A 687 20.93 -6.57 -29.62
C VAL A 687 20.26 -7.63 -30.50
N ARG A 688 20.55 -8.91 -30.27
CA ARG A 688 20.03 -10.01 -31.09
C ARG A 688 18.52 -10.23 -30.91
N GLU A 689 17.98 -9.99 -29.72
CA GLU A 689 16.54 -10.01 -29.44
C GLU A 689 15.82 -8.81 -30.07
N ALA A 690 16.44 -7.62 -30.05
CA ALA A 690 15.86 -6.42 -30.65
C ALA A 690 15.74 -6.51 -32.18
N THR A 691 16.75 -7.07 -32.85
CA THR A 691 16.85 -7.19 -34.32
C THR A 691 16.29 -8.50 -34.90
N GLY A 692 15.83 -9.43 -34.05
CA GLY A 692 15.36 -10.74 -34.48
C GLY A 692 16.45 -11.70 -34.98
N GLY A 693 17.73 -11.46 -34.65
CA GLY A 693 18.84 -12.39 -34.96
C GLY A 693 20.18 -11.75 -35.32
N GLY A 694 20.22 -10.45 -35.62
CA GLY A 694 21.42 -9.76 -36.10
C GLY A 694 22.22 -9.03 -35.01
N LEU A 695 23.55 -9.06 -35.10
CA LEU A 695 24.44 -8.22 -34.28
C LEU A 695 24.81 -6.90 -34.97
N GLY A 696 24.01 -6.45 -35.94
CA GLY A 696 24.26 -5.22 -36.72
C GLY A 696 24.09 -3.90 -35.94
N GLY A 697 23.56 -3.96 -34.71
CA GLY A 697 23.09 -2.82 -33.94
C GLY A 697 21.59 -2.57 -34.17
N VAL A 698 20.94 -1.94 -33.19
CA VAL A 698 19.48 -1.76 -33.16
C VAL A 698 19.08 -0.45 -33.87
N GLY A 699 18.26 -0.57 -34.91
CA GLY A 699 17.65 0.55 -35.62
C GLY A 699 16.51 1.21 -34.84
N ARG A 700 16.06 2.37 -35.33
CA ARG A 700 15.02 3.18 -34.66
C ARG A 700 13.69 2.43 -34.48
N GLU A 701 13.24 1.71 -35.50
CA GLU A 701 11.96 1.00 -35.50
C GLU A 701 12.00 -0.24 -34.59
N GLU A 702 13.15 -0.93 -34.56
CA GLU A 702 13.42 -2.05 -33.65
C GLU A 702 13.44 -1.58 -32.19
N PHE A 703 14.10 -0.44 -31.92
CA PHE A 703 14.14 0.22 -30.61
C PHE A 703 12.74 0.68 -30.15
N GLU A 704 11.93 1.24 -31.05
CA GLU A 704 10.53 1.57 -30.77
C GLU A 704 9.74 0.29 -30.41
N GLY A 705 9.93 -0.78 -31.19
CA GLY A 705 9.33 -2.09 -30.91
C GLY A 705 9.74 -2.66 -29.55
N VAL A 706 11.00 -2.50 -29.13
CA VAL A 706 11.47 -2.88 -27.79
C VAL A 706 10.81 -2.03 -26.70
N MET A 707 10.77 -0.70 -26.86
CA MET A 707 10.17 0.21 -25.86
C MET A 707 8.66 -0.04 -25.68
N ARG A 708 7.93 -0.31 -26.77
CA ARG A 708 6.52 -0.73 -26.73
C ARG A 708 6.36 -2.08 -26.01
N ARG A 709 7.20 -3.09 -26.31
CA ARG A 709 7.18 -4.40 -25.61
C ARG A 709 7.53 -4.29 -24.13
N ALA A 710 8.38 -3.34 -23.75
CA ALA A 710 8.77 -3.06 -22.37
C ALA A 710 7.70 -2.24 -21.59
N GLY A 711 6.60 -1.84 -22.22
CA GLY A 711 5.52 -1.08 -21.57
C GLY A 711 5.87 0.37 -21.23
N VAL A 712 6.85 0.96 -21.92
CA VAL A 712 7.30 2.35 -21.65
C VAL A 712 6.31 3.40 -22.16
N PHE A 713 5.47 3.04 -23.14
CA PHE A 713 4.54 3.93 -23.84
C PHE A 713 3.16 3.28 -24.09
N GLY A 714 2.70 2.38 -23.20
CA GLY A 714 1.44 1.62 -23.32
C GLY A 714 0.53 1.72 -22.11
#